data_AF-A0A0N1H736-F1
#
_entry.id   AF-A0A0N1H736-F1
#
_cell.length_a   1.000
_cell.length_b   1.000
_cell.length_c   1.000
_cell.angle_alpha   90.00
_cell.angle_beta   90.00
_cell.angle_gamma   90.00
#
_symmetry.space_group_name_H-M   'P 1'
#
loop_
_entity.id
_entity.type
_entity.pdbx_description
1 polymer ?
#
loop_
_entity_poly.entity_id
_entity_poly.type
_entity_poly.pdbx_seq_one_letter_code
_entity_poly.pdbx_strand_id
1 'polypeptide(L)'
;MVAMKQNNLNAIRTSHYPRHPSFFDVADELGFYVISEADLECHGFGVFSHSDEEAASWLSSNPAWAAAYLDRAQQLVERYKNHASIIIWSLGNECFYGTNHVRMYKYIKQRDSTRLIHYEPDKNASTADMYSRMYLSLDGIDAQLATFTDKPLILCEFAHSMGNGPGGLLDYIKKFRSEPRMQAGLIWEWSNHGLLAHNKRYSDGPDIGEYYAYGGDFGDEPNDADFILDGMMLSDHSPMPSIYEYSKTIQPVEVAFDSSSKQLTITNHYDFLDLSHLNVTWYVVMDGNETSRQSLELPRLAPHSNHSVAVPSFTSSLTDEAWLFIEFRLRDCRIWAKAGQVVAWEQIYLPKAASALTTRQIDCLNRLQASLNMSQTATHIKISSAETKFDFDLLRGNVSWEDSNHAILQRGPELNFYRALTQNDVAGDHREYWSQARVNEMHPQVRDVSWSSEPSTTSFPFTLTYSMRIAPKVLEWGCEAELIYTINPSTPRTLNLHVKGHFVGNSTPPTLPRIGLLTVLPGEFNQTSFFGRGPHENYRDSKQSARMGNYQKSLDELFTHYDYPQENGNRGDLRWLELHNAVTGATLRITMQDDQGQQRPFDFSARNYYAEDLDRARHPYELAWYRRNETVLNIDYAHNGLGSATCGPGPFEWYRLKPTPFEFTVTFELRN
;
A
#
# COMPACT_ATOMS: atom_id res chain seq x y z
N MET A 1 -14.15 18.13 -3.66
CA MET A 1 -13.33 19.33 -3.36
C MET A 1 -13.02 19.53 -1.89
N VAL A 2 -14.00 19.56 -0.96
CA VAL A 2 -13.70 19.66 0.48
C VAL A 2 -12.78 18.51 0.94
N ALA A 3 -13.11 17.27 0.57
CA ALA A 3 -12.26 16.11 0.84
C ALA A 3 -10.84 16.24 0.23
N MET A 4 -10.72 16.79 -0.98
CA MET A 4 -9.41 17.09 -1.60
C MET A 4 -8.59 18.07 -0.73
N LYS A 5 -9.20 19.17 -0.26
CA LYS A 5 -8.52 20.13 0.64
C LYS A 5 -8.10 19.51 1.97
N GLN A 6 -8.98 18.69 2.56
CA GLN A 6 -8.69 17.98 3.79
C GLN A 6 -7.53 16.99 3.66
N ASN A 7 -7.24 16.56 2.42
CA ASN A 7 -6.13 15.67 2.09
C ASN A 7 -4.94 16.39 1.44
N ASN A 8 -4.80 17.71 1.63
CA ASN A 8 -3.68 18.53 1.16
C ASN A 8 -3.58 18.75 -0.37
N LEU A 9 -4.60 18.36 -1.16
CA LEU A 9 -4.59 18.64 -2.60
C LEU A 9 -4.81 20.13 -2.86
N ASN A 10 -4.04 20.69 -3.80
CA ASN A 10 -4.09 22.11 -4.17
C ASN A 10 -4.50 22.37 -5.62
N ALA A 11 -4.47 21.36 -6.49
CA ALA A 11 -4.76 21.50 -7.91
C ALA A 11 -5.73 20.43 -8.44
N ILE A 12 -6.49 20.78 -9.49
CA ILE A 12 -7.40 19.87 -10.20
C ILE A 12 -7.25 20.09 -11.72
N ARG A 13 -7.07 19.03 -12.49
CA ARG A 13 -7.27 19.05 -13.95
C ARG A 13 -8.65 18.51 -14.28
N THR A 14 -9.35 19.17 -15.20
CA THR A 14 -10.70 18.77 -15.60
C THR A 14 -10.64 17.71 -16.71
N SER A 15 -10.17 16.50 -16.37
CA SER A 15 -10.13 15.36 -17.30
C SER A 15 -11.52 15.00 -17.83
N HIS A 16 -11.75 14.86 -19.14
CA HIS A 16 -11.02 15.49 -20.25
C HIS A 16 -11.89 16.50 -21.00
N TYR A 17 -12.66 17.28 -20.24
CA TYR A 17 -13.61 18.24 -20.75
C TYR A 17 -13.96 19.31 -19.69
N PRO A 18 -14.48 20.48 -20.10
CA PRO A 18 -14.87 21.50 -19.14
C PRO A 18 -16.02 21.01 -18.25
N ARG A 19 -15.89 21.16 -16.94
CA ARG A 19 -16.92 20.75 -15.97
C ARG A 19 -18.10 21.74 -15.97
N HIS A 20 -19.17 21.38 -15.26
CA HIS A 20 -20.29 22.28 -15.00
C HIS A 20 -19.81 23.61 -14.39
N PRO A 21 -20.35 24.80 -14.78
CA PRO A 21 -19.85 26.10 -14.31
C PRO A 21 -19.67 26.24 -12.80
N SER A 22 -20.61 25.71 -12.03
CA SER A 22 -20.55 25.74 -10.55
C SER A 22 -19.33 25.03 -9.97
N PHE A 23 -18.67 24.15 -10.72
CA PHE A 23 -17.37 23.58 -10.32
C PHE A 23 -16.33 24.68 -10.12
N PHE A 24 -16.25 25.63 -11.05
CA PHE A 24 -15.24 26.70 -11.02
C PHE A 24 -15.57 27.75 -9.96
N ASP A 25 -16.86 28.03 -9.70
CA ASP A 25 -17.30 28.87 -8.58
C ASP A 25 -16.80 28.30 -7.24
N VAL A 26 -16.95 26.99 -7.03
CA VAL A 26 -16.51 26.31 -5.81
C VAL A 26 -14.97 26.22 -5.76
N ALA A 27 -14.29 26.05 -6.90
CA ALA A 27 -12.84 26.06 -6.97
C ALA A 27 -12.25 27.43 -6.59
N ASP A 28 -12.89 28.52 -7.04
CA ASP A 28 -12.54 29.90 -6.66
C ASP A 28 -12.71 30.11 -5.15
N GLU A 29 -13.84 29.67 -4.58
CA GLU A 29 -14.16 29.86 -3.15
C GLU A 29 -13.28 29.01 -2.22
N LEU A 30 -13.04 27.74 -2.56
CA LEU A 30 -12.20 26.85 -1.76
C LEU A 30 -10.70 27.05 -2.00
N GLY A 31 -10.33 27.73 -3.09
CA GLY A 31 -8.96 28.07 -3.46
C GLY A 31 -8.18 26.91 -4.09
N PHE A 32 -8.62 26.39 -5.23
CA PHE A 32 -7.87 25.41 -6.04
C PHE A 32 -7.19 26.07 -7.24
N TYR A 33 -6.03 25.55 -7.62
CA TYR A 33 -5.49 25.75 -8.96
C TYR A 33 -6.17 24.80 -9.94
N VAL A 34 -6.64 25.31 -11.07
CA VAL A 34 -7.38 24.52 -12.05
C VAL A 34 -6.69 24.57 -13.41
N ILE A 35 -6.47 23.38 -13.96
CA ILE A 35 -6.17 23.16 -15.38
C ILE A 35 -7.50 22.87 -16.06
N SER A 36 -8.04 23.85 -16.77
CA SER A 36 -9.32 23.68 -17.48
C SER A 36 -9.05 23.19 -18.90
N GLU A 37 -9.61 22.05 -19.25
CA GLU A 37 -9.31 21.32 -20.48
C GLU A 37 -10.45 21.43 -21.50
N ALA A 38 -10.10 21.63 -22.77
CA ALA A 38 -11.05 21.54 -23.86
C ALA A 38 -11.57 20.10 -23.97
N ASP A 39 -12.86 19.94 -24.25
CA ASP A 39 -13.45 18.65 -24.59
C ASP A 39 -12.89 18.24 -25.95
N LEU A 40 -11.76 17.54 -26.00
CA LEU A 40 -11.10 17.17 -27.25
C LEU A 40 -10.19 15.98 -27.01
N GLU A 41 -10.64 14.82 -27.47
CA GLU A 41 -9.90 13.57 -27.38
C GLU A 41 -10.16 12.69 -28.60
N CYS A 42 -9.11 12.08 -29.12
CA CYS A 42 -9.15 11.35 -30.39
C CYS A 42 -8.34 10.04 -30.32
N HIS A 43 -8.21 9.48 -29.12
CA HIS A 43 -7.30 8.36 -28.82
C HIS A 43 -7.44 7.20 -29.81
N GLY A 44 -8.68 6.84 -30.17
CA GLY A 44 -8.99 5.66 -31.00
C GLY A 44 -8.31 5.61 -32.37
N PHE A 45 -7.83 6.73 -32.92
CA PHE A 45 -7.07 6.73 -34.17
C PHE A 45 -5.66 6.13 -34.03
N GLY A 46 -5.11 6.10 -32.81
CA GLY A 46 -3.80 5.51 -32.53
C GLY A 46 -3.78 4.00 -32.73
N VAL A 47 -4.93 3.33 -32.61
CA VAL A 47 -5.08 1.87 -32.66
C VAL A 47 -4.67 1.28 -34.01
N PHE A 48 -4.82 2.03 -35.11
CA PHE A 48 -4.56 1.53 -36.47
C PHE A 48 -3.66 2.44 -37.30
N SER A 49 -3.18 3.56 -36.74
CA SER A 49 -2.14 4.38 -37.36
C SER A 49 -0.76 3.72 -37.22
N HIS A 50 0.14 3.97 -38.17
CA HIS A 50 1.54 3.57 -38.08
C HIS A 50 2.43 4.63 -37.42
N SER A 51 1.95 5.86 -37.23
CA SER A 51 2.63 6.91 -36.49
C SER A 51 1.67 7.98 -35.97
N ASP A 52 2.11 8.77 -34.97
CA ASP A 52 1.37 9.93 -34.45
C ASP A 52 1.02 10.93 -35.56
N GLU A 53 1.90 11.11 -36.55
CA GLU A 53 1.66 12.01 -37.68
C GLU A 53 0.54 11.51 -38.60
N GLU A 54 0.47 10.20 -38.83
CA GLU A 54 -0.62 9.59 -39.60
C GLU A 54 -1.94 9.76 -38.85
N ALA A 55 -2.00 9.42 -37.57
CA ALA A 55 -3.20 9.61 -36.75
C ALA A 55 -3.65 11.07 -36.73
N ALA A 56 -2.70 12.00 -36.52
CA ALA A 56 -2.95 13.43 -36.58
C ALA A 56 -3.48 13.87 -37.96
N SER A 57 -3.06 13.24 -39.07
CA SER A 57 -3.50 13.62 -40.41
C SER A 57 -5.01 13.49 -40.62
N TRP A 58 -5.68 12.62 -39.86
CA TRP A 58 -7.12 12.39 -39.98
C TRP A 58 -7.95 13.48 -39.30
N LEU A 59 -7.52 13.99 -38.13
CA LEU A 59 -8.23 15.03 -37.38
C LEU A 59 -7.35 16.25 -37.05
N SER A 60 -6.30 16.08 -36.25
CA SER A 60 -5.51 17.14 -35.62
C SER A 60 -4.75 18.03 -36.60
N SER A 61 -4.45 17.50 -37.78
CA SER A 61 -3.82 18.19 -38.91
C SER A 61 -4.74 18.28 -40.12
N ASN A 62 -5.99 17.82 -40.04
CA ASN A 62 -6.95 17.87 -41.12
C ASN A 62 -7.69 19.23 -41.15
N PRO A 63 -7.55 20.04 -42.22
CA PRO A 63 -8.24 21.32 -42.33
C PRO A 63 -9.77 21.25 -42.26
N ALA A 64 -10.39 20.12 -42.62
CA ALA A 64 -11.84 19.94 -42.52
C ALA A 64 -12.35 20.02 -41.07
N TRP A 65 -11.50 19.69 -40.10
CA TRP A 65 -11.81 19.71 -38.66
C TRP A 65 -11.36 20.99 -37.96
N ALA A 66 -10.72 21.93 -38.68
CA ALA A 66 -10.17 23.15 -38.08
C ALA A 66 -11.22 24.00 -37.34
N ALA A 67 -12.44 24.07 -37.89
CA ALA A 67 -13.54 24.82 -37.25
C ALA A 67 -13.98 24.18 -35.93
N ALA A 68 -14.04 22.84 -35.85
CA ALA A 68 -14.44 22.13 -34.64
C ALA A 68 -13.42 22.30 -33.50
N TYR A 69 -12.13 22.29 -33.81
CA TYR A 69 -11.07 22.53 -32.83
C TYR A 69 -11.12 23.96 -32.30
N LEU A 70 -11.29 24.94 -33.20
CA LEU A 70 -11.39 26.34 -32.80
C LEU A 70 -12.63 26.60 -31.94
N ASP A 71 -13.76 25.98 -32.28
CA ASP A 71 -15.00 26.06 -31.49
C ASP A 71 -14.81 25.54 -30.06
N ARG A 72 -14.19 24.37 -29.90
CA ARG A 72 -13.86 23.80 -28.56
C ARG A 72 -12.95 24.72 -27.74
N ALA A 73 -11.95 25.36 -28.37
CA ALA A 73 -11.12 26.37 -27.70
C ALA A 73 -11.89 27.65 -27.34
N GLN A 74 -12.76 28.12 -28.21
CA GLN A 74 -13.63 29.28 -27.98
C GLN A 74 -14.58 29.04 -26.81
N GLN A 75 -15.25 27.89 -26.78
CA GLN A 75 -16.16 27.54 -25.69
C GLN A 75 -15.45 27.45 -24.34
N LEU A 76 -14.26 26.83 -24.30
CA LEU A 76 -13.44 26.74 -23.10
C LEU A 76 -13.11 28.14 -22.54
N VAL A 77 -12.52 29.01 -23.36
CA VAL A 77 -12.06 30.32 -22.89
C VAL A 77 -13.22 31.27 -22.62
N GLU A 78 -14.16 31.42 -23.56
CA GLU A 78 -15.19 32.44 -23.45
C GLU A 78 -16.11 32.20 -22.25
N ARG A 79 -16.37 30.94 -21.90
CA ARG A 79 -17.23 30.59 -20.78
C ARG A 79 -16.54 30.79 -19.42
N TYR A 80 -15.24 30.52 -19.32
CA TYR A 80 -14.58 30.37 -18.01
C TYR A 80 -13.45 31.37 -17.71
N LYS A 81 -13.07 32.24 -18.64
CA LYS A 81 -11.95 33.22 -18.52
C LYS A 81 -11.95 34.13 -17.28
N ASN A 82 -13.07 34.26 -16.57
CA ASN A 82 -13.18 35.13 -15.40
C ASN A 82 -12.90 34.40 -14.07
N HIS A 83 -12.77 33.07 -14.06
CA HIS A 83 -12.45 32.32 -12.84
C HIS A 83 -10.97 32.44 -12.48
N ALA A 84 -10.69 32.83 -11.23
CA ALA A 84 -9.34 33.06 -10.75
C ALA A 84 -8.60 31.74 -10.46
N SER A 85 -9.33 30.67 -10.13
CA SER A 85 -8.82 29.32 -9.93
C SER A 85 -8.19 28.74 -11.19
N ILE A 86 -8.70 29.08 -12.38
CA ILE A 86 -8.13 28.61 -13.64
C ILE A 86 -6.82 29.34 -13.88
N ILE A 87 -5.72 28.58 -13.90
CA ILE A 87 -4.37 29.12 -14.14
C ILE A 87 -3.77 28.62 -15.47
N ILE A 88 -4.31 27.51 -16.00
CA ILE A 88 -3.82 26.85 -17.22
C ILE A 88 -5.02 26.46 -18.10
N TRP A 89 -4.91 26.74 -19.39
CA TRP A 89 -5.79 26.17 -20.43
C TRP A 89 -5.13 24.93 -21.05
N SER A 90 -5.81 23.79 -21.01
CA SER A 90 -5.37 22.58 -21.71
C SER A 90 -6.09 22.43 -23.04
N LEU A 91 -5.33 22.16 -24.12
CA LEU A 91 -5.89 22.07 -25.48
C LEU A 91 -6.71 20.80 -25.74
N GLY A 92 -6.67 19.82 -24.84
CA GLY A 92 -7.34 18.51 -24.97
C GLY A 92 -6.51 17.40 -24.33
N ASN A 93 -6.85 16.15 -24.63
CA ASN A 93 -6.14 14.96 -24.21
C ASN A 93 -5.94 14.01 -25.39
N GLU A 94 -4.81 13.30 -25.45
CA GLU A 94 -4.56 12.14 -26.34
C GLU A 94 -5.18 12.23 -27.76
N CYS A 95 -5.10 13.41 -28.37
CA CYS A 95 -5.61 13.67 -29.72
C CYS A 95 -4.44 14.02 -30.65
N PHE A 96 -3.24 13.47 -30.40
CA PHE A 96 -2.02 13.70 -31.18
C PHE A 96 -1.68 15.20 -31.31
N TYR A 97 -0.64 15.57 -32.05
CA TYR A 97 -0.31 16.98 -32.26
C TYR A 97 -0.41 17.37 -33.74
N GLY A 98 -0.93 18.57 -34.03
CA GLY A 98 -1.23 18.96 -35.40
C GLY A 98 -1.62 20.42 -35.60
N THR A 99 -1.82 20.81 -36.86
CA THR A 99 -2.05 22.23 -37.24
C THR A 99 -3.30 22.84 -36.61
N ASN A 100 -4.29 22.05 -36.23
CA ASN A 100 -5.50 22.53 -35.55
C ASN A 100 -5.23 22.93 -34.10
N HIS A 101 -4.33 22.24 -33.39
CA HIS A 101 -3.87 22.67 -32.05
C HIS A 101 -3.14 24.01 -32.12
N VAL A 102 -2.32 24.23 -33.16
CA VAL A 102 -1.66 25.53 -33.40
C VAL A 102 -2.70 26.66 -33.58
N ARG A 103 -3.84 26.38 -34.21
CA ARG A 103 -4.95 27.34 -34.35
C ARG A 103 -5.60 27.64 -33.00
N MET A 104 -5.87 26.61 -32.19
CA MET A 104 -6.39 26.77 -30.82
C MET A 104 -5.44 27.63 -29.99
N TYR A 105 -4.15 27.29 -29.95
CA TYR A 105 -3.11 28.05 -29.24
C TYR A 105 -3.12 29.53 -29.61
N LYS A 106 -3.09 29.84 -30.93
CA LYS A 106 -3.07 31.22 -31.41
C LYS A 106 -4.31 32.00 -30.99
N TYR A 107 -5.50 31.38 -31.08
CA TYR A 107 -6.72 32.00 -30.62
C TYR A 107 -6.68 32.27 -29.10
N ILE A 108 -6.32 31.27 -28.29
CA ILE A 108 -6.28 31.39 -26.82
C ILE A 108 -5.29 32.48 -26.41
N LYS A 109 -4.04 32.48 -26.93
CA LYS A 109 -3.05 33.51 -26.61
C LYS A 109 -3.48 34.91 -27.03
N GLN A 110 -4.20 35.05 -28.14
CA GLN A 110 -4.75 36.33 -28.56
C GLN A 110 -5.89 36.79 -27.65
N ARG A 111 -6.70 35.85 -27.14
CA ARG A 111 -7.91 36.13 -26.39
C ARG A 111 -7.68 36.34 -24.90
N ASP A 112 -6.75 35.58 -24.33
CA ASP A 112 -6.34 35.57 -22.93
C ASP A 112 -4.82 35.41 -22.84
N SER A 113 -4.14 36.51 -22.57
CA SER A 113 -2.69 36.54 -22.35
C SER A 113 -2.29 36.33 -20.89
N THR A 114 -3.24 36.08 -19.99
CA THR A 114 -3.00 36.03 -18.53
C THR A 114 -2.69 34.63 -18.01
N ARG A 115 -2.95 33.59 -18.80
CA ARG A 115 -2.81 32.18 -18.41
C ARG A 115 -1.86 31.40 -19.31
N LEU A 116 -1.35 30.30 -18.78
CA LEU A 116 -0.47 29.39 -19.52
C LEU A 116 -1.28 28.38 -20.34
N ILE A 117 -0.64 27.79 -21.34
CA ILE A 117 -1.22 26.74 -22.19
C ILE A 117 -0.49 25.42 -21.97
N HIS A 118 -1.27 24.35 -21.81
CA HIS A 118 -0.83 22.97 -21.66
C HIS A 118 -1.36 22.13 -22.83
N TYR A 119 -0.53 21.21 -23.32
CA TYR A 119 -0.97 20.09 -24.15
C TYR A 119 0.10 19.00 -24.18
N GLU A 120 -0.21 17.81 -23.70
CA GLU A 120 0.76 16.71 -23.57
C GLU A 120 1.30 16.21 -24.93
N PRO A 121 0.45 15.96 -25.95
CA PRO A 121 0.93 15.41 -27.22
C PRO A 121 1.87 16.35 -27.99
N ASP A 122 1.91 17.64 -27.68
CA ASP A 122 2.95 18.55 -28.17
C ASP A 122 4.26 18.28 -27.41
N LYS A 123 4.93 17.18 -27.78
CA LYS A 123 6.10 16.66 -27.07
C LYS A 123 7.26 17.66 -26.97
N ASN A 124 7.34 18.60 -27.92
CA ASN A 124 8.36 19.65 -27.97
C ASN A 124 7.91 20.96 -27.31
N ALA A 125 6.68 21.02 -26.78
CA ALA A 125 6.04 22.22 -26.25
C ALA A 125 6.12 23.39 -27.24
N SER A 126 5.90 23.16 -28.53
CA SER A 126 6.00 24.20 -29.58
C SER A 126 4.91 25.26 -29.44
N THR A 127 3.75 24.84 -28.94
CA THR A 127 2.52 25.61 -28.69
C THR A 127 1.98 25.34 -27.28
N ALA A 128 2.88 25.03 -26.35
CA ALA A 128 2.60 24.94 -24.93
C ALA A 128 3.64 25.74 -24.15
N ASP A 129 3.27 26.22 -22.97
CA ASP A 129 4.14 27.01 -22.10
C ASP A 129 4.91 26.13 -21.09
N MET A 130 4.72 24.81 -21.16
CA MET A 130 5.38 23.79 -20.32
C MET A 130 5.55 22.48 -21.08
N TYR A 131 6.53 21.68 -20.69
CA TYR A 131 6.58 20.27 -21.06
C TYR A 131 5.59 19.49 -20.21
N SER A 132 4.91 18.54 -20.84
CA SER A 132 4.00 17.64 -20.15
C SER A 132 4.18 16.22 -20.65
N ARG A 133 4.10 15.26 -19.75
CA ARG A 133 4.12 13.81 -20.04
C ARG A 133 3.15 13.10 -19.09
N MET A 134 2.72 11.92 -19.49
CA MET A 134 1.95 11.02 -18.64
C MET A 134 2.86 9.87 -18.17
N TYR A 135 2.70 9.45 -16.91
CA TYR A 135 3.19 8.19 -16.36
C TYR A 135 4.71 7.89 -16.46
N LEU A 136 5.56 8.92 -16.55
CA LEU A 136 7.02 8.73 -16.55
C LEU A 136 7.51 8.09 -15.24
N SER A 137 8.45 7.16 -15.36
CA SER A 137 9.29 6.74 -14.22
C SER A 137 10.22 7.88 -13.76
N LEU A 138 10.86 7.70 -12.59
CA LEU A 138 11.85 8.66 -12.08
C LEU A 138 13.00 8.87 -13.07
N ASP A 139 13.53 7.79 -13.64
CA ASP A 139 14.56 7.86 -14.69
C ASP A 139 14.03 8.55 -15.97
N GLY A 140 12.75 8.37 -16.29
CA GLY A 140 12.08 9.07 -17.38
C GLY A 140 12.00 10.58 -17.15
N ILE A 141 11.71 11.01 -15.92
CA ILE A 141 11.76 12.43 -15.52
C ILE A 141 13.17 12.96 -15.71
N ASP A 142 14.19 12.24 -15.24
CA ASP A 142 15.60 12.63 -15.40
C ASP A 142 15.99 12.81 -16.87
N ALA A 143 15.61 11.85 -17.71
CA ALA A 143 15.87 11.91 -19.15
C ALA A 143 15.18 13.12 -19.82
N GLN A 144 13.93 13.43 -19.45
CA GLN A 144 13.22 14.60 -19.97
C GLN A 144 13.88 15.90 -19.51
N LEU A 145 14.21 16.03 -18.22
CA LEU A 145 14.84 17.24 -17.67
C LEU A 145 16.26 17.49 -18.19
N ALA A 146 16.98 16.42 -18.57
CA ALA A 146 18.27 16.51 -19.23
C ALA A 146 18.14 16.97 -20.69
N THR A 147 17.08 16.56 -21.38
CA THR A 147 16.83 16.88 -22.79
C THR A 147 16.28 18.29 -22.98
N PHE A 148 15.29 18.67 -22.17
CA PHE A 148 14.54 19.91 -22.31
C PHE A 148 14.80 20.84 -21.13
N THR A 149 15.35 22.04 -21.38
CA THR A 149 15.93 22.90 -20.33
C THR A 149 15.33 24.29 -20.20
N ASP A 150 14.43 24.68 -21.08
CA ASP A 150 13.89 26.03 -21.23
C ASP A 150 12.50 26.24 -20.62
N LYS A 151 11.78 25.16 -20.27
CA LYS A 151 10.43 25.21 -19.67
C LYS A 151 10.31 24.20 -18.52
N PRO A 152 9.36 24.41 -17.59
CA PRO A 152 9.09 23.41 -16.57
C PRO A 152 8.46 22.15 -17.18
N LEU A 153 8.64 21.04 -16.47
CA LEU A 153 7.98 19.77 -16.70
C LEU A 153 6.86 19.60 -15.68
N ILE A 154 5.70 19.17 -16.17
CA ILE A 154 4.61 18.67 -15.33
C ILE A 154 4.26 17.25 -15.76
N LEU A 155 3.82 16.42 -14.82
CA LEU A 155 3.13 15.18 -15.16
C LEU A 155 1.64 15.45 -15.12
N CYS A 156 1.01 15.57 -16.30
CA CYS A 156 -0.43 15.81 -16.36
C CYS A 156 -1.25 14.62 -15.86
N GLU A 157 -0.63 13.43 -15.83
CA GLU A 157 -1.08 12.21 -15.17
C GLU A 157 0.15 11.45 -14.64
N PHE A 158 0.10 10.98 -13.40
CA PHE A 158 1.10 10.07 -12.83
C PHE A 158 0.47 9.18 -11.76
N ALA A 159 1.19 8.13 -11.34
CA ALA A 159 0.81 7.25 -10.24
C ALA A 159 -0.65 6.76 -10.37
N HIS A 160 -0.90 5.93 -11.38
CA HIS A 160 -2.21 5.37 -11.66
C HIS A 160 -2.76 4.61 -10.44
N SER A 161 -3.92 5.04 -9.95
CA SER A 161 -4.49 4.65 -8.63
C SER A 161 -5.47 3.50 -8.72
N MET A 162 -5.42 2.72 -9.81
CA MET A 162 -6.26 1.54 -10.00
C MET A 162 -6.02 0.47 -8.94
N GLY A 163 -7.09 0.18 -8.23
CA GLY A 163 -7.14 -0.85 -7.21
C GLY A 163 -6.27 -0.58 -5.99
N ASN A 164 -5.52 -1.60 -5.56
CA ASN A 164 -4.57 -1.49 -4.47
C ASN A 164 -3.25 -0.89 -4.99
N GLY A 165 -3.15 0.42 -4.87
CA GLY A 165 -2.08 1.27 -5.38
C GLY A 165 -2.52 2.74 -5.33
N PRO A 166 -1.67 3.68 -5.73
CA PRO A 166 -0.33 3.50 -6.28
C PRO A 166 0.74 3.40 -5.17
N GLY A 167 1.78 2.62 -5.42
CA GLY A 167 3.02 2.60 -4.64
C GLY A 167 4.06 3.60 -5.16
N GLY A 168 5.02 4.01 -4.31
CA GLY A 168 6.16 4.86 -4.70
C GLY A 168 5.88 6.36 -4.73
N LEU A 169 4.75 6.82 -4.18
CA LEU A 169 4.38 8.24 -4.13
C LEU A 169 5.45 9.11 -3.45
N LEU A 170 6.06 8.62 -2.37
CA LEU A 170 7.10 9.37 -1.66
C LEU A 170 8.30 9.72 -2.57
N ASP A 171 8.71 8.80 -3.44
CA ASP A 171 9.87 9.01 -4.30
C ASP A 171 9.59 10.04 -5.40
N TYR A 172 8.39 10.02 -5.98
CA TYR A 172 7.94 11.09 -6.88
C TYR A 172 7.93 12.45 -6.18
N ILE A 173 7.34 12.54 -4.99
CA ILE A 173 7.28 13.84 -4.29
C ILE A 173 8.66 14.33 -3.86
N LYS A 174 9.56 13.45 -3.44
CA LYS A 174 10.98 13.80 -3.22
C LYS A 174 11.63 14.34 -4.49
N LYS A 175 11.40 13.69 -5.64
CA LYS A 175 11.90 14.15 -6.93
C LYS A 175 11.36 15.53 -7.31
N PHE A 176 10.06 15.77 -7.10
CA PHE A 176 9.43 17.06 -7.40
C PHE A 176 10.01 18.17 -6.50
N ARG A 177 10.22 17.88 -5.21
CA ARG A 177 10.82 18.84 -4.26
C ARG A 177 12.31 19.09 -4.52
N SER A 178 13.04 18.15 -5.13
CA SER A 178 14.46 18.32 -5.42
C SER A 178 14.76 18.99 -6.76
N GLU A 179 13.83 18.97 -7.72
CA GLU A 179 14.03 19.45 -9.08
C GLU A 179 13.22 20.74 -9.35
N PRO A 180 13.84 21.93 -9.39
CA PRO A 180 13.11 23.20 -9.53
C PRO A 180 12.24 23.32 -10.79
N ARG A 181 12.59 22.58 -11.86
CA ARG A 181 11.83 22.55 -13.12
C ARG A 181 10.68 21.54 -13.11
N MET A 182 10.59 20.68 -12.10
CA MET A 182 9.51 19.72 -11.94
C MET A 182 8.42 20.33 -11.06
N GLN A 183 7.42 20.95 -11.68
CA GLN A 183 6.53 21.90 -10.96
C GLN A 183 5.13 21.38 -10.65
N ALA A 184 4.73 20.21 -11.18
CA ALA A 184 3.46 19.59 -10.82
C ALA A 184 3.42 18.10 -11.20
N GLY A 185 2.61 17.34 -10.48
CA GLY A 185 2.13 16.02 -10.90
C GLY A 185 0.67 15.89 -10.49
N LEU A 186 -0.18 15.39 -11.39
CA LEU A 186 -1.60 15.19 -11.13
C LEU A 186 -1.90 13.68 -11.13
N ILE A 187 -2.36 13.16 -9.99
CA ILE A 187 -2.67 11.73 -9.89
C ILE A 187 -3.83 11.36 -10.81
N TRP A 188 -3.71 10.22 -11.48
CA TRP A 188 -4.82 9.56 -12.14
C TRP A 188 -5.40 8.46 -11.23
N GLU A 189 -6.62 8.57 -10.72
CA GLU A 189 -7.46 9.76 -10.68
C GLU A 189 -8.18 9.93 -9.32
N TRP A 190 -9.20 10.80 -9.25
CA TRP A 190 -9.85 11.13 -7.97
C TRP A 190 -10.76 10.02 -7.46
N SER A 191 -11.59 9.41 -8.31
CA SER A 191 -12.63 8.47 -7.88
C SER A 191 -12.87 7.40 -8.93
N ASN A 192 -13.15 6.18 -8.49
CA ASN A 192 -13.64 5.13 -9.37
C ASN A 192 -14.95 5.56 -10.04
N HIS A 193 -15.17 5.06 -11.26
CA HIS A 193 -16.34 5.34 -12.09
C HIS A 193 -17.34 4.18 -12.14
N GLY A 194 -17.39 3.34 -11.10
CA GLY A 194 -18.39 2.28 -11.00
C GLY A 194 -19.80 2.83 -10.83
N LEU A 195 -20.77 2.19 -11.47
CA LEU A 195 -22.18 2.56 -11.37
C LEU A 195 -22.89 1.65 -10.38
N LEU A 196 -23.62 2.25 -9.43
CA LEU A 196 -24.42 1.48 -8.47
C LEU A 196 -25.44 0.62 -9.22
N ALA A 197 -25.32 -0.70 -9.06
CA ALA A 197 -26.17 -1.70 -9.66
C ALA A 197 -26.78 -2.60 -8.58
N HIS A 198 -27.88 -3.25 -8.95
CA HIS A 198 -28.59 -4.20 -8.10
C HIS A 198 -28.74 -5.54 -8.84
N ASN A 199 -28.64 -6.65 -8.10
CA ASN A 199 -29.40 -7.87 -8.40
C ASN A 199 -29.32 -8.50 -9.83
N LYS A 200 -28.16 -8.98 -10.29
CA LYS A 200 -28.08 -10.31 -10.98
C LYS A 200 -28.53 -11.49 -10.07
N ARG A 201 -29.84 -11.76 -9.95
CA ARG A 201 -30.30 -12.98 -9.24
C ARG A 201 -29.80 -14.25 -9.93
N TYR A 202 -28.85 -14.94 -9.30
CA TYR A 202 -28.54 -16.33 -9.65
C TYR A 202 -29.61 -17.24 -9.04
N SER A 203 -30.07 -18.25 -9.77
CA SER A 203 -31.13 -19.18 -9.33
C SER A 203 -30.82 -19.90 -8.02
N ASP A 204 -29.54 -20.05 -7.70
CA ASP A 204 -29.02 -20.81 -6.56
C ASP A 204 -27.97 -20.02 -5.73
N GLY A 205 -27.96 -18.69 -5.85
CA GLY A 205 -26.99 -17.81 -5.17
C GLY A 205 -27.57 -17.01 -3.98
N PRO A 206 -26.73 -16.49 -3.07
CA PRO A 206 -27.12 -15.49 -2.08
C PRO A 206 -27.74 -14.27 -2.76
N ASP A 207 -28.62 -13.58 -2.03
CA ASP A 207 -29.16 -12.30 -2.44
C ASP A 207 -27.99 -11.32 -2.55
N ILE A 208 -27.64 -10.97 -3.78
CA ILE A 208 -26.57 -10.04 -4.06
C ILE A 208 -27.13 -8.64 -3.84
N GLY A 209 -26.61 -7.96 -2.82
CA GLY A 209 -27.08 -6.62 -2.48
C GLY A 209 -26.71 -5.58 -3.55
N GLU A 210 -26.17 -4.47 -3.09
CA GLU A 210 -25.67 -3.41 -3.94
C GLU A 210 -24.21 -3.67 -4.32
N TYR A 211 -23.83 -3.34 -5.54
CA TYR A 211 -22.45 -3.36 -5.98
C TYR A 211 -22.19 -2.27 -7.03
N TYR A 212 -20.93 -1.93 -7.22
CA TYR A 212 -20.50 -1.00 -8.26
C TYR A 212 -20.13 -1.79 -9.51
N ALA A 213 -20.98 -1.70 -10.53
CA ALA A 213 -20.81 -2.33 -11.83
C ALA A 213 -19.85 -1.53 -12.71
N TYR A 214 -19.16 -2.23 -13.60
CA TYR A 214 -18.20 -1.67 -14.55
C TYR A 214 -18.40 -2.29 -15.94
N GLY A 215 -17.46 -2.08 -16.88
CA GLY A 215 -17.61 -2.52 -18.28
C GLY A 215 -18.01 -4.00 -18.42
N GLY A 216 -18.99 -4.27 -19.28
CA GLY A 216 -19.52 -5.61 -19.53
C GLY A 216 -20.66 -6.05 -18.59
N ASP A 217 -20.89 -5.36 -17.46
CA ASP A 217 -22.01 -5.69 -16.58
C ASP A 217 -23.38 -5.27 -17.13
N PHE A 218 -23.41 -4.41 -18.14
CA PHE A 218 -24.63 -3.91 -18.77
C PHE A 218 -24.93 -4.62 -20.11
N GLY A 219 -24.16 -5.65 -20.45
CA GLY A 219 -24.25 -6.34 -21.75
C GLY A 219 -23.65 -5.54 -22.91
N ASP A 220 -22.84 -4.54 -22.59
CA ASP A 220 -22.07 -3.70 -23.51
C ASP A 220 -20.87 -4.45 -24.10
N GLU A 221 -20.75 -4.39 -25.43
CA GLU A 221 -19.64 -4.96 -26.19
C GLU A 221 -19.29 -4.05 -27.38
N PRO A 222 -18.02 -3.64 -27.56
CA PRO A 222 -16.87 -3.93 -26.70
C PRO A 222 -16.90 -3.18 -25.35
N ASN A 223 -16.07 -3.62 -24.40
CA ASN A 223 -15.82 -2.93 -23.12
C ASN A 223 -14.39 -3.20 -22.61
N ASP A 224 -13.89 -2.32 -21.73
CA ASP A 224 -12.57 -2.42 -21.09
C ASP A 224 -12.65 -2.79 -19.60
N ALA A 225 -13.74 -3.48 -19.20
CA ALA A 225 -13.96 -4.03 -17.87
C ALA A 225 -13.70 -3.06 -16.71
N ASP A 226 -12.80 -3.42 -15.80
CA ASP A 226 -12.49 -2.76 -14.53
C ASP A 226 -11.52 -1.57 -14.67
N PHE A 227 -11.08 -1.23 -15.88
CA PHE A 227 -10.11 -0.14 -16.14
C PHE A 227 -10.63 1.26 -15.76
N ILE A 228 -11.90 1.37 -15.38
CA ILE A 228 -12.54 2.60 -14.87
C ILE A 228 -12.54 2.69 -13.32
N LEU A 229 -11.89 1.74 -12.64
CA LEU A 229 -11.77 1.66 -11.18
C LEU A 229 -10.37 2.12 -10.72
N ASP A 230 -10.03 3.33 -11.14
CA ASP A 230 -8.70 3.97 -11.14
C ASP A 230 -8.57 5.18 -10.20
N GLY A 231 -9.48 5.32 -9.23
CA GLY A 231 -9.51 6.42 -8.28
C GLY A 231 -8.77 6.18 -6.97
N MET A 232 -8.37 7.27 -6.31
CA MET A 232 -7.98 7.27 -4.89
C MET A 232 -9.18 7.18 -3.91
N MET A 233 -10.40 7.18 -4.46
CA MET A 233 -11.65 7.05 -3.74
C MET A 233 -12.47 5.96 -4.44
N LEU A 234 -13.22 5.19 -3.67
CA LEU A 234 -14.18 4.21 -4.20
C LEU A 234 -15.30 4.89 -4.98
N SER A 235 -16.12 4.11 -5.68
CA SER A 235 -17.21 4.63 -6.52
C SER A 235 -18.28 5.41 -5.72
N ASP A 236 -18.38 5.17 -4.41
CA ASP A 236 -19.24 5.92 -3.47
C ASP A 236 -18.56 7.18 -2.88
N HIS A 237 -17.34 7.48 -3.33
CA HIS A 237 -16.43 8.50 -2.79
C HIS A 237 -15.95 8.25 -1.35
N SER A 238 -15.97 7.01 -0.88
CA SER A 238 -15.27 6.61 0.33
C SER A 238 -13.75 6.57 0.09
N PRO A 239 -12.94 7.02 1.07
CA PRO A 239 -11.49 7.10 0.90
C PRO A 239 -10.83 5.72 0.85
N MET A 240 -9.98 5.51 -0.16
CA MET A 240 -9.10 4.34 -0.22
C MET A 240 -7.79 4.57 0.54
N PRO A 241 -7.02 3.53 0.86
CA PRO A 241 -5.71 3.68 1.50
C PRO A 241 -4.76 4.65 0.78
N SER A 242 -4.86 4.74 -0.55
CA SER A 242 -4.06 5.61 -1.41
C SER A 242 -4.22 7.10 -1.14
N ILE A 243 -5.43 7.60 -0.82
CA ILE A 243 -5.60 9.02 -0.52
C ILE A 243 -4.88 9.42 0.78
N TYR A 244 -4.84 8.53 1.77
CA TYR A 244 -4.11 8.78 3.01
C TYR A 244 -2.60 8.83 2.77
N GLU A 245 -2.08 7.90 1.96
CA GLU A 245 -0.67 7.88 1.56
C GLU A 245 -0.29 9.14 0.81
N TYR A 246 -1.09 9.52 -0.19
CA TYR A 246 -0.83 10.72 -0.95
C TYR A 246 -0.88 11.97 -0.08
N SER A 247 -1.91 12.10 0.77
CA SER A 247 -2.04 13.23 1.70
C SER A 247 -0.84 13.42 2.60
N LYS A 248 -0.29 12.31 3.12
CA LYS A 248 0.92 12.31 3.96
C LYS A 248 2.16 12.68 3.15
N THR A 249 2.33 12.14 1.94
CA THR A 249 3.52 12.43 1.11
C THR A 249 3.58 13.88 0.64
N ILE A 250 2.43 14.50 0.32
CA ILE A 250 2.38 15.90 -0.14
C ILE A 250 2.23 16.93 0.97
N GLN A 251 2.11 16.52 2.23
CA GLN A 251 1.78 17.42 3.34
C GLN A 251 2.70 18.68 3.34
N PRO A 252 2.17 19.86 3.68
CA PRO A 252 2.86 21.14 3.48
C PRO A 252 3.91 21.45 4.56
N VAL A 253 4.08 20.57 5.55
CA VAL A 253 5.11 20.71 6.58
C VAL A 253 5.88 19.40 6.70
N GLU A 254 7.19 19.47 6.60
CA GLU A 254 8.09 18.31 6.71
C GLU A 254 8.91 18.42 7.99
N VAL A 255 9.16 17.28 8.65
CA VAL A 255 10.06 17.23 9.82
C VAL A 255 11.14 16.19 9.55
N ALA A 256 12.39 16.64 9.50
CA ALA A 256 13.55 15.76 9.40
C ALA A 256 14.23 15.65 10.77
N PHE A 257 14.68 14.44 11.13
CA PHE A 257 15.45 14.20 12.35
C PHE A 257 16.91 13.89 12.03
N ASP A 258 17.82 14.66 12.64
CA ASP A 258 19.24 14.37 12.64
C ASP A 258 19.63 13.71 13.98
N SER A 259 19.95 12.42 13.92
CA SER A 259 20.34 11.62 15.10
C SER A 259 21.67 12.05 15.71
N SER A 260 22.57 12.66 14.93
CA SER A 260 23.90 13.09 15.38
C SER A 260 23.83 14.36 16.22
N SER A 261 23.08 15.36 15.74
CA SER A 261 22.86 16.62 16.46
C SER A 261 21.67 16.60 17.41
N LYS A 262 20.83 15.56 17.34
CA LYS A 262 19.56 15.42 18.08
C LYS A 262 18.62 16.61 17.84
N GLN A 263 18.54 17.06 16.59
CA GLN A 263 17.70 18.17 16.18
C GLN A 263 16.63 17.73 15.19
N LEU A 264 15.51 18.44 15.26
CA LEU A 264 14.36 18.33 14.37
C LEU A 264 14.38 19.56 13.47
N THR A 265 14.51 19.36 12.16
CA THR A 265 14.39 20.44 11.17
C THR A 265 12.99 20.43 10.60
N ILE A 266 12.25 21.51 10.85
CA ILE A 266 10.89 21.71 10.38
C ILE A 266 10.96 22.60 9.14
N THR A 267 10.42 22.13 8.02
CA THR A 267 10.42 22.83 6.73
C THR A 267 9.01 23.19 6.32
N ASN A 268 8.78 24.47 6.00
CA ASN A 268 7.51 24.98 5.50
C ASN A 268 7.48 24.92 3.97
N HIS A 269 6.61 24.08 3.40
CA HIS A 269 6.40 23.95 1.95
C HIS A 269 5.20 24.77 1.43
N TYR A 270 4.53 25.56 2.27
CA TYR A 270 3.53 26.51 1.77
C TYR A 270 4.17 27.60 0.90
N ASP A 271 3.44 28.02 -0.14
CA ASP A 271 3.88 29.10 -1.03
C ASP A 271 3.63 30.51 -0.45
N PHE A 272 2.56 30.67 0.33
CA PHE A 272 2.11 32.00 0.80
C PHE A 272 1.90 32.13 2.30
N LEU A 273 1.76 31.00 3.01
CA LEU A 273 1.45 30.99 4.44
C LEU A 273 2.69 30.69 5.28
N ASP A 274 2.84 31.43 6.38
CA ASP A 274 3.68 30.97 7.49
C ASP A 274 2.94 29.93 8.35
N LEU A 275 3.65 29.27 9.27
CA LEU A 275 3.07 28.22 10.11
C LEU A 275 2.25 28.72 11.32
N SER A 276 2.03 30.02 11.49
CA SER A 276 1.31 30.56 12.65
C SER A 276 -0.17 30.19 12.69
N HIS A 277 -0.73 29.69 11.59
CA HIS A 277 -2.09 29.18 11.52
C HIS A 277 -2.24 27.75 12.07
N LEU A 278 -1.15 27.13 12.51
CA LEU A 278 -1.10 25.78 13.05
C LEU A 278 -0.75 25.79 14.54
N ASN A 279 -1.37 24.88 15.28
CA ASN A 279 -0.94 24.49 16.62
C ASN A 279 -0.09 23.23 16.48
N VAL A 280 1.10 23.25 17.07
CA VAL A 280 2.06 22.15 16.96
C VAL A 280 2.14 21.43 18.30
N THR A 281 1.95 20.12 18.26
CA THR A 281 2.01 19.28 19.45
C THR A 281 2.92 18.09 19.24
N TRP A 282 3.53 17.59 20.30
CA TRP A 282 4.30 16.36 20.28
C TRP A 282 3.84 15.40 21.37
N TYR A 283 4.06 14.10 21.14
CA TYR A 283 3.83 13.03 22.10
C TYR A 283 4.69 11.82 21.76
N VAL A 284 4.80 10.87 22.67
CA VAL A 284 5.62 9.67 22.51
C VAL A 284 4.72 8.44 22.57
N VAL A 285 4.91 7.55 21.60
CA VAL A 285 4.22 6.26 21.51
C VAL A 285 5.23 5.15 21.78
N MET A 286 4.87 4.25 22.69
CA MET A 286 5.59 3.03 23.08
C MET A 286 4.59 1.87 23.09
N ASP A 287 5.10 0.64 23.14
CA ASP A 287 4.23 -0.52 23.26
C ASP A 287 3.36 -0.45 24.53
N GLY A 288 2.04 -0.37 24.32
CA GLY A 288 1.04 -0.31 25.38
C GLY A 288 0.92 1.06 26.07
N ASN A 289 1.62 2.09 25.61
CA ASN A 289 1.63 3.40 26.26
C ASN A 289 1.78 4.58 25.27
N GLU A 290 0.95 5.61 25.44
CA GLU A 290 1.04 6.88 24.72
C GLU A 290 1.06 8.03 25.73
N THR A 291 2.02 8.95 25.59
CA THR A 291 2.06 10.13 26.46
C THR A 291 1.02 11.17 26.06
N SER A 292 0.64 12.04 27.00
CA SER A 292 -0.23 13.17 26.69
C SER A 292 0.45 14.17 25.77
N ARG A 293 -0.29 14.66 24.77
CA ARG A 293 0.16 15.68 23.82
C ARG A 293 0.62 16.95 24.55
N GLN A 294 1.81 17.45 24.21
CA GLN A 294 2.42 18.66 24.73
C GLN A 294 2.59 19.70 23.61
N SER A 295 2.57 20.99 23.93
CA SER A 295 2.85 22.06 22.95
C SER A 295 4.31 22.01 22.50
N LEU A 296 4.55 22.26 21.22
CA LEU A 296 5.87 22.57 20.66
C LEU A 296 5.84 24.00 20.13
N GLU A 297 6.49 24.92 20.84
CA GLU A 297 6.58 26.31 20.39
C GLU A 297 7.53 26.42 19.20
N LEU A 298 7.06 27.04 18.11
CA LEU A 298 7.85 27.34 16.94
C LEU A 298 7.89 28.85 16.70
N PRO A 299 9.02 29.40 16.23
CA PRO A 299 9.02 30.76 15.74
C PRO A 299 8.13 30.89 14.50
N ARG A 300 7.83 32.13 14.12
CA ARG A 300 7.18 32.40 12.84
C ARG A 300 8.07 31.89 11.70
N LEU A 301 7.60 30.86 11.00
CA LEU A 301 8.32 30.23 9.90
C LEU A 301 7.71 30.63 8.56
N ALA A 302 8.40 31.50 7.81
CA ALA A 302 7.95 32.00 6.52
C ALA A 302 7.78 30.89 5.45
N PRO A 303 7.03 31.12 4.37
CA PRO A 303 7.00 30.25 3.19
C PRO A 303 8.40 29.79 2.75
N HIS A 304 8.54 28.53 2.37
CA HIS A 304 9.79 27.90 1.90
C HIS A 304 11.00 27.96 2.85
N SER A 305 10.80 28.33 4.12
CA SER A 305 11.88 28.39 5.12
C SER A 305 11.88 27.19 6.05
N ASN A 306 13.00 26.96 6.73
CA ASN A 306 13.15 25.90 7.73
C ASN A 306 13.70 26.43 9.05
N HIS A 307 13.45 25.68 10.13
CA HIS A 307 13.97 25.97 11.45
C HIS A 307 14.27 24.68 12.22
N SER A 308 15.42 24.64 12.89
CA SER A 308 15.82 23.52 13.73
C SER A 308 15.46 23.76 15.19
N VAL A 309 14.83 22.76 15.81
CA VAL A 309 14.53 22.74 17.24
C VAL A 309 15.14 21.50 17.87
N ALA A 310 15.50 21.58 19.16
CA ALA A 310 15.95 20.41 19.90
C ALA A 310 14.80 19.40 20.04
N VAL A 311 15.13 18.10 20.06
CA VAL A 311 14.17 17.08 20.45
C VAL A 311 13.62 17.39 21.85
N PRO A 312 12.28 17.45 22.04
CA PRO A 312 11.69 17.72 23.34
C PRO A 312 12.17 16.74 24.41
N SER A 313 12.50 17.25 25.59
CA SER A 313 12.82 16.39 26.73
C SER A 313 11.56 15.71 27.25
N PHE A 314 11.62 14.41 27.47
CA PHE A 314 10.55 13.62 28.07
C PHE A 314 11.09 12.88 29.29
N THR A 315 10.27 12.80 30.35
CA THR A 315 10.68 12.32 31.67
C THR A 315 10.74 10.80 31.79
N SER A 316 10.17 10.06 30.83
CA SER A 316 10.24 8.60 30.81
C SER A 316 11.63 8.17 30.34
N SER A 317 12.39 7.50 31.21
CA SER A 317 13.49 6.65 30.75
C SER A 317 12.93 5.67 29.72
N LEU A 318 13.35 5.77 28.45
CA LEU A 318 12.96 4.81 27.42
C LEU A 318 13.46 3.43 27.85
N THR A 319 12.59 2.63 28.46
CA THR A 319 12.88 1.24 28.80
C THR A 319 12.83 0.36 27.56
N ASP A 320 12.09 0.82 26.54
CA ASP A 320 11.85 0.15 25.27
C ASP A 320 11.96 1.15 24.11
N GLU A 321 11.86 0.65 22.88
CA GLU A 321 11.80 1.51 21.70
C GLU A 321 10.56 2.41 21.71
N ALA A 322 10.65 3.56 21.06
CA ALA A 322 9.58 4.55 21.05
C ALA A 322 9.51 5.32 19.74
N TRP A 323 8.41 6.03 19.53
CA TRP A 323 8.21 6.94 18.42
C TRP A 323 7.80 8.31 18.93
N LEU A 324 8.59 9.33 18.58
CA LEU A 324 8.20 10.72 18.79
C LEU A 324 7.28 11.16 17.65
N PHE A 325 6.04 11.47 17.98
CA PHE A 325 5.08 12.06 17.08
C PHE A 325 5.10 13.58 17.19
N ILE A 326 5.00 14.26 16.05
CA ILE A 326 4.83 15.71 15.94
C ILE A 326 3.65 15.95 15.02
N GLU A 327 2.64 16.67 15.49
CA GLU A 327 1.42 16.97 14.74
C GLU A 327 1.22 18.47 14.56
N PHE A 328 0.80 18.86 13.37
CA PHE A 328 0.44 20.22 13.01
C PHE A 328 -1.06 20.27 12.73
N ARG A 329 -1.81 20.96 13.59
CA ARG A 329 -3.27 21.03 13.55
C ARG A 329 -3.74 22.44 13.26
N LEU A 330 -4.83 22.61 12.50
CA LEU A 330 -5.43 23.91 12.27
C LEU A 330 -5.77 24.59 13.61
N ARG A 331 -5.33 25.84 13.79
CA ARG A 331 -5.71 26.64 14.95
C ARG A 331 -7.18 27.07 14.91
N ASP A 332 -7.63 27.49 13.74
CA ASP A 332 -8.95 28.07 13.51
C ASP A 332 -9.72 27.29 12.44
N CYS A 333 -11.06 27.40 12.48
CA CYS A 333 -11.91 26.83 11.44
C CYS A 333 -11.62 27.46 10.07
N ARG A 334 -11.69 26.63 9.03
CA ARG A 334 -11.67 27.00 7.62
C ARG A 334 -12.96 26.52 6.97
N ILE A 335 -13.31 27.08 5.82
CA ILE A 335 -14.50 26.66 5.06
C ILE A 335 -14.50 25.15 4.74
N TRP A 336 -13.32 24.54 4.61
CA TRP A 336 -13.14 23.13 4.29
C TRP A 336 -12.83 22.23 5.49
N ALA A 337 -12.55 22.75 6.68
CA ALA A 337 -12.25 21.94 7.87
C ALA A 337 -12.42 22.70 9.19
N LYS A 338 -12.71 21.96 10.27
CA LYS A 338 -12.79 22.52 11.63
C LYS A 338 -11.39 22.76 12.21
N ALA A 339 -11.31 23.65 13.21
CA ALA A 339 -10.12 23.75 14.06
C ALA A 339 -9.76 22.36 14.64
N GLY A 340 -8.46 22.08 14.76
CA GLY A 340 -7.94 20.80 15.24
C GLY A 340 -7.70 19.73 14.16
N GLN A 341 -8.15 19.95 12.91
CA GLN A 341 -7.82 19.07 11.78
C GLN A 341 -6.30 18.94 11.63
N VAL A 342 -5.80 17.70 11.52
CA VAL A 342 -4.38 17.45 11.24
C VAL A 342 -4.11 17.80 9.79
N VAL A 343 -3.12 18.65 9.56
CA VAL A 343 -2.66 19.07 8.22
C VAL A 343 -1.38 18.34 7.84
N ALA A 344 -0.49 18.16 8.80
CA ALA A 344 0.76 17.45 8.65
C ALA A 344 1.12 16.75 9.96
N TRP A 345 1.86 15.66 9.88
CA TRP A 345 2.44 15.02 11.06
C TRP A 345 3.70 14.26 10.68
N GLU A 346 4.52 13.91 11.66
CA GLU A 346 5.65 13.00 11.47
C GLU A 346 5.84 12.09 12.68
N GLN A 347 6.40 10.91 12.45
CA GLN A 347 6.82 9.99 13.49
C GLN A 347 8.32 9.67 13.36
N ILE A 348 9.05 9.77 14.46
CA ILE A 348 10.49 9.58 14.47
C ILE A 348 10.81 8.42 15.39
N TYR A 349 11.50 7.42 14.85
CA TYR A 349 11.94 6.27 15.62
C TYR A 349 13.03 6.69 16.62
N LEU A 350 12.76 6.42 17.90
CA LEU A 350 13.69 6.58 19.01
C LEU A 350 14.15 5.18 19.44
N PRO A 351 15.41 4.81 19.16
CA PRO A 351 15.89 3.48 19.52
C PRO A 351 15.87 3.30 21.04
N LYS A 352 15.61 2.06 21.46
CA LYS A 352 15.78 1.65 22.85
C LYS A 352 17.18 2.06 23.33
N ALA A 353 17.26 2.72 24.49
CA ALA A 353 18.57 3.02 25.08
C ALA A 353 19.31 1.70 25.31
N ALA A 354 20.61 1.65 24.99
CA ALA A 354 21.44 0.48 25.24
C ALA A 354 21.46 0.21 26.76
N SER A 355 20.54 -0.62 27.22
CA SER A 355 20.59 -1.21 28.54
C SER A 355 21.85 -2.05 28.57
N ALA A 356 22.73 -1.81 29.55
CA ALA A 356 23.68 -2.83 29.97
C ALA A 356 22.88 -4.13 30.13
N LEU A 357 23.40 -5.23 29.59
CA LEU A 357 22.83 -6.57 29.67
C LEU A 357 22.51 -6.91 31.14
N THR A 358 21.32 -6.55 31.63
CA THR A 358 20.72 -7.27 32.73
C THR A 358 20.17 -8.53 32.10
N THR A 359 21.03 -9.55 32.06
CA THR A 359 20.62 -10.94 32.02
C THR A 359 19.55 -11.07 33.10
N ARG A 360 18.26 -11.02 32.72
CA ARG A 360 17.23 -11.58 33.58
C ARG A 360 17.53 -13.06 33.61
N GLN A 361 18.32 -13.48 34.59
CA GLN A 361 18.25 -14.82 35.11
C GLN A 361 16.77 -15.01 35.45
N ILE A 362 16.08 -15.75 34.59
CA ILE A 362 14.80 -16.34 34.95
C ILE A 362 15.13 -17.18 36.17
N ASP A 363 14.49 -16.87 37.30
CA ASP A 363 14.52 -17.71 38.48
C ASP A 363 14.06 -19.11 38.07
N CYS A 364 15.04 -20.00 37.87
CA CYS A 364 14.84 -21.44 37.75
C CYS A 364 14.54 -21.99 39.15
N LEU A 365 13.43 -21.57 39.74
CA LEU A 365 12.98 -22.08 41.04
C LEU A 365 11.63 -22.76 40.85
N ASN A 366 11.69 -24.08 40.73
CA ASN A 366 10.62 -25.04 41.02
C ASN A 366 9.30 -24.87 40.23
N ARG A 367 9.36 -24.82 38.90
CA ARG A 367 8.24 -25.35 38.11
C ARG A 367 8.48 -26.85 37.90
N LEU A 368 7.53 -27.66 38.36
CA LEU A 368 7.44 -29.10 38.11
C LEU A 368 7.93 -29.40 36.68
N GLN A 369 8.84 -30.36 36.52
CA GLN A 369 9.29 -30.84 35.21
C GLN A 369 8.06 -31.31 34.42
N ALA A 370 7.46 -30.43 33.64
CA ALA A 370 6.46 -30.81 32.67
C ALA A 370 7.16 -31.72 31.67
N SER A 371 6.63 -32.93 31.49
CA SER A 371 7.16 -33.91 30.55
C SER A 371 6.40 -33.80 29.24
N LEU A 372 7.13 -33.77 28.12
CA LEU A 372 6.53 -33.96 26.80
C LEU A 372 6.37 -35.46 26.54
N ASN A 373 5.18 -35.87 26.12
CA ASN A 373 4.89 -37.21 25.64
C ASN A 373 4.90 -37.20 24.12
N MET A 374 5.72 -38.08 23.53
CA MET A 374 5.80 -38.27 22.10
C MET A 374 5.14 -39.60 21.71
N SER A 375 4.30 -39.56 20.68
CA SER A 375 3.81 -40.76 20.00
C SER A 375 3.99 -40.62 18.50
N GLN A 376 4.45 -41.68 17.85
CA GLN A 376 4.73 -41.69 16.42
C GLN A 376 3.84 -42.73 15.72
N THR A 377 3.32 -42.36 14.56
CA THR A 377 2.72 -43.28 13.59
C THR A 377 3.54 -43.25 12.28
N ALA A 378 3.11 -44.00 11.26
CA ALA A 378 3.79 -43.99 9.97
C ALA A 378 3.78 -42.61 9.28
N THR A 379 2.79 -41.77 9.57
CA THR A 379 2.59 -40.49 8.87
C THR A 379 2.51 -39.29 9.81
N HIS A 380 2.59 -39.49 11.13
CA HIS A 380 2.49 -38.40 12.11
C HIS A 380 3.45 -38.54 13.28
N ILE A 381 3.89 -37.41 13.82
CA ILE A 381 4.48 -37.30 15.17
C ILE A 381 3.59 -36.41 16.02
N LYS A 382 3.15 -36.93 17.17
CA LYS A 382 2.32 -36.18 18.11
C LYS A 382 3.11 -35.89 19.37
N ILE A 383 3.15 -34.62 19.75
CA ILE A 383 3.79 -34.14 20.97
C ILE A 383 2.72 -33.57 21.87
N SER A 384 2.64 -34.05 23.11
CA SER A 384 1.62 -33.62 24.05
C SER A 384 2.19 -33.32 25.43
N SER A 385 1.59 -32.36 26.10
CA SER A 385 1.77 -32.09 27.53
C SER A 385 0.40 -32.13 28.22
N ALA A 386 0.33 -31.74 29.49
CA ALA A 386 -0.96 -31.54 30.16
C ALA A 386 -1.77 -30.38 29.54
N GLU A 387 -1.11 -29.42 28.89
CA GLU A 387 -1.70 -28.16 28.44
C GLU A 387 -1.93 -28.08 26.93
N THR A 388 -1.20 -28.88 26.14
CA THR A 388 -1.16 -28.74 24.67
C THR A 388 -0.95 -30.06 23.96
N LYS A 389 -1.35 -30.11 22.68
CA LYS A 389 -1.06 -31.18 21.74
C LYS A 389 -0.67 -30.57 20.39
N PHE A 390 0.45 -31.03 19.85
CA PHE A 390 0.90 -30.75 18.49
C PHE A 390 0.87 -32.03 17.67
N ASP A 391 0.39 -31.95 16.44
CA ASP A 391 0.36 -33.06 15.48
C ASP A 391 1.09 -32.65 14.19
N PHE A 392 2.23 -33.29 13.93
CA PHE A 392 3.10 -33.04 12.79
C PHE A 392 2.84 -34.08 11.69
N ASP A 393 2.30 -33.67 10.54
CA ASP A 393 2.11 -34.53 9.35
C ASP A 393 3.47 -34.71 8.64
N LEU A 394 4.00 -35.93 8.63
CA LEU A 394 5.30 -36.26 8.06
C LEU A 394 5.31 -36.28 6.52
N LEU A 395 4.14 -36.34 5.88
CA LEU A 395 4.02 -36.39 4.42
C LEU A 395 3.82 -35.01 3.82
N ARG A 396 2.96 -34.19 4.43
CA ARG A 396 2.62 -32.85 3.95
C ARG A 396 3.46 -31.75 4.57
N GLY A 397 4.07 -32.02 5.72
CA GLY A 397 4.83 -31.03 6.48
C GLY A 397 3.96 -29.97 7.15
N ASN A 398 2.71 -30.33 7.41
CA ASN A 398 1.75 -29.51 8.12
C ASN A 398 1.84 -29.76 9.63
N VAL A 399 1.53 -28.75 10.44
CA VAL A 399 1.37 -28.87 11.89
C VAL A 399 -0.03 -28.41 12.29
N SER A 400 -0.66 -29.13 13.22
CA SER A 400 -1.82 -28.64 13.96
C SER A 400 -1.50 -28.51 15.45
N TRP A 401 -2.21 -27.61 16.11
CA TRP A 401 -2.04 -27.32 17.53
C TRP A 401 -3.41 -27.23 18.19
N GLU A 402 -3.59 -28.00 19.27
CA GLU A 402 -4.74 -27.97 20.17
C GLU A 402 -4.29 -27.66 21.61
N ASP A 403 -5.11 -26.94 22.36
CA ASP A 403 -5.04 -26.95 23.83
C ASP A 403 -5.89 -28.09 24.41
N SER A 404 -6.07 -28.14 25.73
CA SER A 404 -6.82 -29.21 26.39
C SER A 404 -8.22 -29.47 25.83
N ASN A 405 -8.88 -28.47 25.20
CA ASN A 405 -10.27 -28.60 24.70
C ASN A 405 -10.54 -27.93 23.34
N HIS A 406 -9.61 -27.17 22.76
CA HIS A 406 -9.89 -26.34 21.58
C HIS A 406 -8.74 -26.38 20.56
N ALA A 407 -9.09 -26.32 19.29
CA ALA A 407 -8.13 -26.10 18.21
C ALA A 407 -7.55 -24.68 18.31
N ILE A 408 -6.25 -24.55 18.07
CA ILE A 408 -5.51 -23.28 18.04
C ILE A 408 -5.01 -23.03 16.62
N LEU A 409 -4.30 -24.00 16.05
CA LEU A 409 -3.88 -24.03 14.65
C LEU A 409 -4.47 -25.27 13.97
N GLN A 410 -5.22 -25.07 12.89
CA GLN A 410 -5.78 -26.16 12.07
C GLN A 410 -4.78 -26.61 10.99
N ARG A 411 -4.00 -25.66 10.47
CA ARG A 411 -2.98 -25.87 9.44
C ARG A 411 -1.90 -24.80 9.54
N GLY A 412 -0.68 -25.14 9.18
CA GLY A 412 0.47 -24.26 9.17
C GLY A 412 1.07 -24.05 10.57
N PRO A 413 2.18 -23.32 10.64
CA PRO A 413 2.65 -22.38 9.63
C PRO A 413 3.35 -23.06 8.44
N GLU A 414 2.95 -22.74 7.21
CA GLU A 414 3.56 -23.27 5.97
C GLU A 414 4.16 -22.14 5.13
N LEU A 415 5.32 -22.38 4.49
CA LEU A 415 5.93 -21.38 3.61
C LEU A 415 5.03 -21.08 2.42
N ASN A 416 4.73 -19.80 2.22
CA ASN A 416 3.91 -19.29 1.12
C ASN A 416 4.62 -18.10 0.44
N PHE A 417 4.60 -18.10 -0.90
CA PHE A 417 5.22 -17.06 -1.73
C PHE A 417 4.21 -16.25 -2.56
N TYR A 418 2.93 -16.61 -2.48
CA TYR A 418 1.87 -16.01 -3.29
C TYR A 418 0.97 -15.06 -2.50
N ARG A 419 0.52 -14.00 -3.16
CA ARG A 419 -0.54 -13.06 -2.71
C ARG A 419 -1.61 -13.01 -3.81
N ALA A 420 -2.85 -12.67 -3.46
CA ALA A 420 -3.86 -12.42 -4.50
C ALA A 420 -3.41 -11.28 -5.41
N LEU A 421 -3.67 -11.33 -6.70
CA LEU A 421 -3.13 -10.32 -7.61
C LEU A 421 -3.82 -8.98 -7.39
N THR A 422 -3.05 -7.91 -7.23
CA THR A 422 -3.56 -6.56 -7.42
C THR A 422 -3.71 -6.28 -8.93
N GLN A 423 -4.53 -5.30 -9.31
CA GLN A 423 -4.63 -4.88 -10.72
C GLN A 423 -3.25 -4.43 -11.26
N ASN A 424 -2.40 -3.84 -10.42
CA ASN A 424 -1.00 -3.52 -10.76
C ASN A 424 -0.13 -4.77 -10.95
N ASP A 425 -0.33 -5.83 -10.17
CA ASP A 425 0.36 -7.10 -10.41
C ASP A 425 -0.03 -7.68 -11.77
N VAL A 426 -1.34 -7.72 -12.07
CA VAL A 426 -1.89 -8.22 -13.34
C VAL A 426 -1.29 -7.49 -14.53
N ALA A 427 -1.18 -6.15 -14.47
CA ALA A 427 -0.61 -5.36 -15.55
C ALA A 427 0.94 -5.45 -15.62
N GLY A 428 1.61 -5.65 -14.48
CA GLY A 428 3.06 -5.65 -14.34
C GLY A 428 3.66 -7.04 -14.07
N ASP A 429 4.22 -7.24 -12.87
CA ASP A 429 5.08 -8.38 -12.53
C ASP A 429 4.42 -9.75 -12.75
N HIS A 430 3.09 -9.87 -12.61
CA HIS A 430 2.41 -11.13 -12.90
C HIS A 430 2.43 -11.46 -14.39
N ARG A 431 2.06 -10.50 -15.24
CA ARG A 431 2.05 -10.63 -16.70
C ARG A 431 3.47 -10.87 -17.23
N GLU A 432 4.45 -10.17 -16.70
CA GLU A 432 5.84 -10.29 -17.13
C GLU A 432 6.51 -11.57 -16.63
N TYR A 433 6.32 -11.93 -15.35
CA TYR A 433 7.13 -12.95 -14.69
C TYR A 433 6.32 -14.02 -13.95
N TRP A 434 5.42 -13.65 -13.03
CA TRP A 434 4.88 -14.62 -12.06
C TRP A 434 3.94 -15.65 -12.68
N SER A 435 3.21 -15.28 -13.73
CA SER A 435 2.34 -16.20 -14.48
C SER A 435 3.16 -17.29 -15.16
N GLN A 436 4.26 -16.91 -15.83
CA GLN A 436 5.16 -17.85 -16.52
C GLN A 436 5.92 -18.73 -15.51
N ALA A 437 6.33 -18.14 -14.38
CA ALA A 437 6.98 -18.85 -13.29
C ALA A 437 6.00 -19.69 -12.45
N ARG A 438 4.68 -19.59 -12.69
CA ARG A 438 3.60 -20.28 -11.96
C ARG A 438 3.72 -20.13 -10.45
N VAL A 439 3.97 -18.91 -9.98
CA VAL A 439 4.18 -18.63 -8.55
C VAL A 439 2.96 -19.05 -7.70
N ASN A 440 1.75 -18.88 -8.23
CA ASN A 440 0.49 -19.31 -7.62
C ASN A 440 0.33 -20.84 -7.51
N GLU A 441 1.15 -21.62 -8.22
CA GLU A 441 1.13 -23.09 -8.17
C GLU A 441 2.26 -23.67 -7.32
N MET A 442 3.06 -22.81 -6.68
CA MET A 442 4.10 -23.25 -5.75
C MET A 442 3.45 -23.97 -4.57
N HIS A 443 3.90 -25.19 -4.30
CA HIS A 443 3.41 -25.96 -3.16
C HIS A 443 4.56 -26.68 -2.44
N PRO A 444 4.45 -26.87 -1.12
CA PRO A 444 5.47 -27.57 -0.35
C PRO A 444 5.52 -29.06 -0.71
N GLN A 445 6.74 -29.60 -0.70
CA GLN A 445 7.05 -31.02 -0.88
C GLN A 445 8.08 -31.41 0.16
N VAL A 446 7.70 -32.24 1.12
CA VAL A 446 8.62 -32.79 2.12
C VAL A 446 9.63 -33.69 1.42
N ARG A 447 10.92 -33.44 1.64
CA ARG A 447 12.03 -34.23 1.10
C ARG A 447 12.64 -35.14 2.16
N ASP A 448 12.73 -34.64 3.37
CA ASP A 448 13.22 -35.36 4.53
C ASP A 448 12.57 -34.82 5.80
N VAL A 449 12.43 -35.70 6.81
CA VAL A 449 12.00 -35.30 8.15
C VAL A 449 12.93 -35.93 9.15
N SER A 450 13.54 -35.10 9.99
CA SER A 450 14.33 -35.56 11.13
C SER A 450 13.77 -34.96 12.41
N TRP A 451 13.87 -35.68 13.50
CA TRP A 451 13.47 -35.19 14.81
C TRP A 451 14.39 -35.75 15.87
N SER A 452 14.57 -35.00 16.94
CA SER A 452 15.34 -35.42 18.09
C SER A 452 14.59 -35.09 19.38
N SER A 453 14.65 -36.06 20.29
CA SER A 453 14.44 -35.90 21.73
C SER A 453 15.65 -36.57 22.36
N GLU A 454 16.48 -35.86 23.15
CA GLU A 454 17.69 -36.49 23.70
C GLU A 454 17.34 -37.79 24.45
N PRO A 455 18.09 -38.89 24.24
CA PRO A 455 17.67 -40.22 24.64
C PRO A 455 17.89 -40.43 26.13
N SER A 456 16.97 -39.96 26.99
CA SER A 456 16.68 -40.57 28.31
C SER A 456 15.74 -39.77 29.22
N THR A 457 15.39 -38.51 28.93
CA THR A 457 14.46 -37.76 29.80
C THR A 457 13.49 -36.87 29.02
N THR A 458 12.23 -36.86 29.43
CA THR A 458 11.14 -36.01 28.94
C THR A 458 11.29 -34.52 29.31
N SER A 459 12.50 -34.11 29.70
CA SER A 459 12.85 -32.80 30.25
C SER A 459 13.62 -31.90 29.28
N PHE A 460 13.91 -32.38 28.06
CA PHE A 460 14.60 -31.62 27.01
C PHE A 460 13.65 -31.14 25.91
N PRO A 461 14.02 -30.07 25.17
CA PRO A 461 13.25 -29.57 24.03
C PRO A 461 13.04 -30.66 22.98
N PHE A 462 11.84 -30.74 22.43
CA PHE A 462 11.58 -31.51 21.22
C PHE A 462 11.88 -30.64 19.99
N THR A 463 12.65 -31.17 19.05
CA THR A 463 12.96 -30.50 17.78
C THR A 463 12.59 -31.40 16.61
N LEU A 464 11.87 -30.86 15.63
CA LEU A 464 11.53 -31.50 14.37
C LEU A 464 11.93 -30.60 13.21
N THR A 465 12.67 -31.14 12.24
CA THR A 465 13.11 -30.45 11.04
C THR A 465 12.47 -31.07 9.81
N TYR A 466 11.72 -30.26 9.06
CA TYR A 466 11.33 -30.58 7.70
C TYR A 466 12.32 -29.99 6.72
N SER A 467 12.94 -30.83 5.89
CA SER A 467 13.64 -30.39 4.68
C SER A 467 12.65 -30.40 3.54
N MET A 468 12.37 -29.24 2.96
CA MET A 468 11.31 -29.02 1.97
C MET A 468 11.84 -28.49 0.65
N ARG A 469 11.13 -28.83 -0.42
CA ARG A 469 11.16 -28.09 -1.68
C ARG A 469 9.80 -27.48 -1.94
N ILE A 470 9.73 -26.17 -2.12
CA ILE A 470 8.51 -25.44 -2.49
C ILE A 470 8.67 -25.01 -3.94
N ALA A 471 7.91 -25.61 -4.85
CA ALA A 471 8.08 -25.41 -6.28
C ALA A 471 6.76 -25.60 -7.03
N PRO A 472 6.58 -24.97 -8.21
CA PRO A 472 5.51 -25.34 -9.12
C PRO A 472 5.75 -26.76 -9.68
N LYS A 473 4.68 -27.48 -10.00
CA LYS A 473 4.75 -28.91 -10.39
C LYS A 473 5.51 -29.18 -11.69
N VAL A 474 5.58 -28.18 -12.58
CA VAL A 474 6.00 -28.35 -13.96
C VAL A 474 7.27 -27.58 -14.33
N LEU A 475 7.90 -26.88 -13.38
CA LEU A 475 9.13 -26.10 -13.61
C LEU A 475 10.26 -26.56 -12.67
N GLU A 476 11.49 -26.31 -13.09
CA GLU A 476 12.71 -26.74 -12.40
C GLU A 476 13.15 -25.79 -11.29
N TRP A 477 12.60 -24.57 -11.23
CA TRP A 477 12.91 -23.61 -10.19
C TRP A 477 12.09 -23.88 -8.92
N GLY A 478 12.52 -23.32 -7.79
CA GLY A 478 11.80 -23.40 -6.52
C GLY A 478 12.63 -22.91 -5.35
N CYS A 479 12.08 -23.05 -4.15
CA CYS A 479 12.78 -22.79 -2.90
C CYS A 479 13.13 -24.10 -2.20
N GLU A 480 14.38 -24.25 -1.79
CA GLU A 480 14.82 -25.29 -0.86
C GLU A 480 14.90 -24.67 0.54
N ALA A 481 14.18 -25.27 1.49
CA ALA A 481 14.00 -24.70 2.82
C ALA A 481 14.07 -25.75 3.93
N GLU A 482 14.49 -25.32 5.11
CA GLU A 482 14.36 -26.07 6.35
C GLU A 482 13.40 -25.34 7.30
N LEU A 483 12.38 -26.07 7.79
CA LEU A 483 11.46 -25.60 8.82
C LEU A 483 11.71 -26.41 10.09
N ILE A 484 12.26 -25.74 11.10
CA ILE A 484 12.69 -26.34 12.36
C ILE A 484 11.74 -25.91 13.47
N TYR A 485 10.90 -26.84 13.89
CA TYR A 485 9.95 -26.67 14.98
C TYR A 485 10.57 -27.07 16.31
N THR A 486 10.48 -26.20 17.32
CA THR A 486 10.97 -26.48 18.67
C THR A 486 9.89 -26.23 19.72
N ILE A 487 9.66 -27.23 20.57
CA ILE A 487 8.74 -27.18 21.72
C ILE A 487 9.54 -27.43 22.99
N ASN A 488 9.55 -26.47 23.91
CA ASN A 488 10.23 -26.60 25.19
C ASN A 488 9.27 -27.12 26.25
N PRO A 489 9.63 -28.17 27.02
CA PRO A 489 8.79 -28.66 28.11
C PRO A 489 8.49 -27.60 29.18
N SER A 490 9.39 -26.63 29.39
CA SER A 490 9.21 -25.52 30.33
C SER A 490 8.23 -24.44 29.86
N THR A 491 7.95 -24.37 28.55
CA THR A 491 6.99 -23.46 27.92
C THR A 491 6.14 -24.27 26.93
N PRO A 492 5.32 -25.22 27.41
CA PRO A 492 4.66 -26.19 26.55
C PRO A 492 3.64 -25.53 25.61
N ARG A 493 3.14 -24.34 25.95
CA ARG A 493 2.23 -23.52 25.14
C ARG A 493 2.94 -22.58 24.16
N THR A 494 4.17 -22.91 23.77
CA THR A 494 4.98 -22.11 22.83
C THR A 494 5.53 -23.00 21.72
N LEU A 495 5.29 -22.59 20.48
CA LEU A 495 5.87 -23.19 19.27
C LEU A 495 6.86 -22.20 18.65
N ASN A 496 8.13 -22.57 18.60
CA ASN A 496 9.14 -21.81 17.86
C ASN A 496 9.36 -22.46 16.50
N LEU A 497 9.24 -21.70 15.43
CA LEU A 497 9.51 -22.13 14.06
C LEU A 497 10.67 -21.31 13.52
N HIS A 498 11.82 -21.94 13.39
CA HIS A 498 12.97 -21.37 12.68
C HIS A 498 12.91 -21.80 11.21
N VAL A 499 13.00 -20.83 10.31
CA VAL A 499 12.86 -21.02 8.87
C VAL A 499 14.11 -20.48 8.19
N LYS A 500 14.72 -21.29 7.33
CA LYS A 500 15.75 -20.83 6.41
C LYS A 500 15.48 -21.38 5.01
N GLY A 501 15.69 -20.57 3.99
CA GLY A 501 15.43 -20.96 2.62
C GLY A 501 16.26 -20.20 1.61
N HIS A 502 16.44 -20.82 0.45
CA HIS A 502 17.08 -20.19 -0.71
C HIS A 502 16.43 -20.67 -2.00
N PHE A 503 16.53 -19.86 -3.05
CA PHE A 503 15.92 -20.16 -4.34
C PHE A 503 16.94 -20.82 -5.26
N VAL A 504 16.48 -21.82 -6.02
CA VAL A 504 17.28 -22.63 -6.95
C VAL A 504 16.57 -22.76 -8.30
N GLY A 505 17.36 -23.01 -9.35
CA GLY A 505 16.88 -23.22 -10.71
C GLY A 505 17.02 -21.99 -11.61
N ASN A 506 17.10 -22.24 -12.92
CA ASN A 506 17.46 -21.22 -13.90
C ASN A 506 16.29 -20.31 -14.27
N SER A 507 15.05 -20.80 -14.16
CA SER A 507 13.83 -20.04 -14.45
C SER A 507 13.23 -19.36 -13.20
N THR A 508 14.05 -19.06 -12.19
CA THR A 508 13.60 -18.32 -11.01
C THR A 508 13.16 -16.91 -11.43
N PRO A 509 11.94 -16.45 -11.07
CA PRO A 509 11.48 -15.12 -11.45
C PRO A 509 12.33 -14.03 -10.78
N PRO A 510 12.51 -12.85 -11.42
CA PRO A 510 13.33 -11.77 -10.86
C PRO A 510 12.74 -11.17 -9.58
N THR A 511 11.43 -11.28 -9.39
CA THR A 511 10.70 -10.84 -8.20
C THR A 511 9.72 -11.91 -7.71
N LEU A 512 9.33 -11.81 -6.44
CA LEU A 512 8.30 -12.63 -5.81
C LEU A 512 7.23 -11.73 -5.18
N PRO A 513 5.96 -12.17 -5.11
CA PRO A 513 4.91 -11.41 -4.43
C PRO A 513 5.16 -11.25 -2.92
N ARG A 514 5.58 -12.33 -2.24
CA ARG A 514 5.94 -12.34 -0.81
C ARG A 514 6.90 -13.46 -0.45
N ILE A 515 7.48 -13.38 0.74
CA ILE A 515 8.07 -14.51 1.47
C ILE A 515 7.44 -14.49 2.86
N GLY A 516 6.64 -15.49 3.17
CA GLY A 516 5.90 -15.53 4.43
C GLY A 516 5.41 -16.91 4.81
N LEU A 517 4.66 -16.95 5.91
CA LEU A 517 4.03 -18.15 6.43
C LEU A 517 2.50 -18.01 6.35
N LEU A 518 1.85 -19.00 5.77
CA LEU A 518 0.40 -19.17 5.80
C LEU A 518 0.02 -20.05 7.00
N THR A 519 -0.92 -19.59 7.80
CA THR A 519 -1.44 -20.29 8.98
C THR A 519 -2.97 -20.22 8.97
N VAL A 520 -3.63 -21.33 9.26
CA VAL A 520 -5.10 -21.42 9.31
C VAL A 520 -5.51 -21.69 10.74
N LEU A 521 -6.30 -20.78 11.30
CA LEU A 521 -6.86 -20.86 12.64
C LEU A 521 -8.38 -21.10 12.57
N PRO A 522 -8.99 -21.62 13.64
CA PRO A 522 -10.44 -21.63 13.75
C PRO A 522 -11.04 -20.23 13.59
N GLY A 523 -12.23 -20.13 12.97
CA GLY A 523 -12.89 -18.85 12.68
C GLY A 523 -13.26 -18.02 13.92
N GLU A 524 -13.22 -18.62 15.11
CA GLU A 524 -13.39 -17.93 16.39
C GLU A 524 -12.23 -16.98 16.73
N PHE A 525 -11.05 -17.16 16.13
CA PHE A 525 -9.93 -16.20 16.20
C PHE A 525 -10.18 -15.03 15.25
N ASN A 526 -11.12 -14.15 15.62
CA ASN A 526 -11.65 -13.09 14.75
C ASN A 526 -11.36 -11.66 15.20
N GLN A 527 -10.63 -11.51 16.31
CA GLN A 527 -10.15 -10.22 16.81
C GLN A 527 -8.63 -10.22 16.81
N THR A 528 -8.04 -9.09 16.46
CA THR A 528 -6.59 -8.90 16.44
C THR A 528 -6.19 -7.72 17.31
N SER A 529 -5.04 -7.84 17.96
CA SER A 529 -4.33 -6.70 18.54
C SER A 529 -2.88 -6.71 18.05
N PHE A 530 -2.30 -5.55 17.75
CA PHE A 530 -0.91 -5.49 17.30
C PHE A 530 -0.25 -4.17 17.66
N PHE A 531 1.08 -4.20 17.81
CA PHE A 531 1.92 -3.00 17.85
C PHE A 531 2.72 -2.91 16.54
N GLY A 532 2.38 -1.94 15.69
CA GLY A 532 2.88 -1.86 14.32
C GLY A 532 2.30 -0.64 13.59
N ARG A 533 2.35 -0.62 12.26
CA ARG A 533 1.74 0.45 11.45
C ARG A 533 0.24 0.23 11.25
N GLY A 534 -0.54 1.29 11.44
CA GLY A 534 -1.99 1.30 11.20
C GLY A 534 -2.58 2.72 11.22
N PRO A 535 -3.91 2.86 11.32
CA PRO A 535 -4.90 1.78 11.42
C PRO A 535 -5.25 1.11 10.09
N HIS A 536 -5.04 1.81 8.96
CA HIS A 536 -5.33 1.32 7.61
C HIS A 536 -4.20 0.44 7.06
N GLU A 537 -4.49 -0.24 5.95
CA GLU A 537 -3.51 -1.10 5.29
C GLU A 537 -2.31 -0.33 4.77
N ASN A 538 -1.17 -1.00 4.72
CA ASN A 538 0.07 -0.41 4.24
C ASN A 538 0.99 -1.48 3.65
N TYR A 539 1.80 -1.09 2.68
CA TYR A 539 2.71 -1.95 1.92
C TYR A 539 4.09 -1.33 1.86
N ARG A 540 5.07 -2.11 1.37
CA ARG A 540 6.49 -1.74 1.36
C ARG A 540 6.77 -0.36 0.75
N ASP A 541 6.04 0.01 -0.30
CA ASP A 541 6.15 1.27 -1.05
C ASP A 541 4.95 2.21 -0.85
N SER A 542 4.06 1.91 0.11
CA SER A 542 2.89 2.71 0.48
C SER A 542 2.60 2.54 1.98
N LYS A 543 3.35 3.25 2.83
CA LYS A 543 3.27 3.13 4.30
C LYS A 543 3.56 4.39 5.09
N GLN A 544 3.82 5.52 4.44
CA GLN A 544 4.14 6.78 5.12
C GLN A 544 2.97 7.26 5.99
N SER A 545 1.74 7.06 5.53
CA SER A 545 0.51 7.46 6.22
C SER A 545 0.12 6.57 7.39
N ALA A 546 0.69 5.37 7.49
CA ALA A 546 0.36 4.42 8.54
C ALA A 546 1.22 4.67 9.78
N ARG A 547 0.56 5.03 10.88
CA ARG A 547 1.14 5.44 12.15
C ARG A 547 1.60 4.24 12.97
N MET A 548 2.76 4.30 13.60
CA MET A 548 3.14 3.33 14.64
C MET A 548 2.28 3.48 15.88
N GLY A 549 1.74 2.39 16.41
CA GLY A 549 0.91 2.38 17.60
C GLY A 549 0.32 1.02 17.91
N ASN A 550 -0.45 0.96 19.00
CA ASN A 550 -1.24 -0.20 19.38
C ASN A 550 -2.63 -0.11 18.74
N TYR A 551 -3.02 -1.14 18.01
CA TYR A 551 -4.31 -1.22 17.34
C TYR A 551 -5.03 -2.50 17.73
N GLN A 552 -6.36 -2.43 17.81
CA GLN A 552 -7.24 -3.56 17.97
C GLN A 552 -8.29 -3.52 16.85
N LYS A 553 -8.44 -4.63 16.12
CA LYS A 553 -9.27 -4.71 14.91
C LYS A 553 -9.89 -6.10 14.77
N SER A 554 -11.17 -6.15 14.41
CA SER A 554 -11.78 -7.40 13.91
C SER A 554 -11.26 -7.74 12.50
N LEU A 555 -11.46 -8.98 12.04
CA LEU A 555 -11.11 -9.37 10.67
C LEU A 555 -11.84 -8.54 9.61
N ASP A 556 -13.11 -8.21 9.83
CA ASP A 556 -13.88 -7.40 8.89
C ASP A 556 -13.34 -5.95 8.83
N GLU A 557 -12.84 -5.41 9.94
CA GLU A 557 -12.20 -4.07 9.94
C GLU A 557 -10.77 -4.06 9.37
N LEU A 558 -10.11 -5.22 9.29
CA LEU A 558 -8.80 -5.34 8.62
C LEU A 558 -8.95 -5.42 7.10
N PHE A 559 -10.08 -5.93 6.62
CA PHE A 559 -10.37 -6.13 5.20
C PHE A 559 -10.71 -4.81 4.51
N THR A 560 -10.05 -4.54 3.38
CA THR A 560 -10.36 -3.37 2.54
C THR A 560 -11.29 -3.80 1.40
N HIS A 561 -12.50 -3.25 1.38
CA HIS A 561 -13.53 -3.57 0.39
C HIS A 561 -13.35 -2.74 -0.89
N TYR A 562 -12.40 -3.15 -1.72
CA TYR A 562 -12.24 -2.61 -3.07
C TYR A 562 -13.44 -2.93 -3.96
N ASP A 563 -13.78 -2.04 -4.90
CA ASP A 563 -14.83 -2.26 -5.92
C ASP A 563 -14.51 -3.50 -6.80
N TYR A 564 -13.21 -3.79 -6.98
CA TYR A 564 -12.70 -5.02 -7.57
C TYR A 564 -11.87 -5.80 -6.52
N PRO A 565 -12.31 -7.01 -6.09
CA PRO A 565 -11.59 -7.80 -5.10
C PRO A 565 -10.15 -8.13 -5.53
N GLN A 566 -9.21 -7.94 -4.60
CA GLN A 566 -7.77 -8.18 -4.79
C GLN A 566 -7.06 -8.32 -3.44
N GLU A 567 -5.73 -8.52 -3.44
CA GLU A 567 -4.96 -8.52 -2.19
C GLU A 567 -5.19 -7.23 -1.40
N ASN A 568 -5.44 -7.40 -0.10
CA ASN A 568 -5.72 -6.30 0.81
C ASN A 568 -5.45 -6.71 2.26
N GLY A 569 -5.48 -5.73 3.16
CA GLY A 569 -5.46 -5.92 4.61
C GLY A 569 -4.08 -6.05 5.22
N ASN A 570 -2.99 -5.84 4.47
CA ASN A 570 -1.63 -5.91 5.01
C ASN A 570 -1.41 -4.84 6.10
N ARG A 571 -0.69 -5.20 7.16
CA ARG A 571 -0.14 -4.26 8.15
C ARG A 571 1.33 -4.57 8.32
N GLY A 572 2.18 -3.54 8.25
CA GLY A 572 3.62 -3.72 8.29
C GLY A 572 4.34 -3.15 9.52
N ASP A 573 5.62 -3.48 9.59
CA ASP A 573 6.56 -3.08 10.65
C ASP A 573 6.10 -3.50 12.08
N LEU A 574 5.44 -4.65 12.23
CA LEU A 574 4.93 -5.15 13.52
C LEU A 574 6.05 -5.59 14.45
N ARG A 575 5.83 -5.39 15.75
CA ARG A 575 6.65 -5.97 16.82
C ARG A 575 6.05 -7.24 17.39
N TRP A 576 4.73 -7.29 17.44
CA TRP A 576 3.95 -8.44 17.84
C TRP A 576 2.54 -8.34 17.26
N LEU A 577 1.92 -9.51 17.08
CA LEU A 577 0.53 -9.69 16.71
C LEU A 577 -0.12 -10.61 17.74
N GLU A 578 -1.35 -10.33 18.11
CA GLU A 578 -2.20 -11.19 18.92
C GLU A 578 -3.49 -11.48 18.16
N LEU A 579 -3.89 -12.75 18.07
CA LEU A 579 -5.22 -13.17 17.64
C LEU A 579 -5.98 -13.68 18.85
N HIS A 580 -7.18 -13.15 19.07
CA HIS A 580 -8.03 -13.49 20.21
C HIS A 580 -9.19 -14.35 19.76
N ASN A 581 -9.38 -15.47 20.47
CA ASN A 581 -10.52 -16.35 20.31
C ASN A 581 -11.73 -15.79 21.08
N ALA A 582 -12.77 -15.41 20.35
CA ALA A 582 -13.95 -14.78 20.95
C ALA A 582 -14.78 -15.72 21.85
N VAL A 583 -14.62 -17.04 21.72
CA VAL A 583 -15.39 -18.04 22.47
C VAL A 583 -14.63 -18.51 23.71
N THR A 584 -13.34 -18.83 23.56
CA THR A 584 -12.54 -19.45 24.63
C THR A 584 -11.78 -18.43 25.47
N GLY A 585 -11.60 -17.20 24.97
CA GLY A 585 -10.71 -16.19 25.56
C GLY A 585 -9.23 -16.41 25.28
N ALA A 586 -8.86 -17.51 24.61
CA ALA A 586 -7.48 -17.80 24.29
C ALA A 586 -6.87 -16.74 23.36
N THR A 587 -5.62 -16.35 23.62
CA THR A 587 -4.89 -15.37 22.81
C THR A 587 -3.63 -16.00 22.25
N LEU A 588 -3.50 -16.03 20.93
CA LEU A 588 -2.30 -16.48 20.23
C LEU A 588 -1.42 -15.27 19.92
N ARG A 589 -0.28 -15.14 20.60
CA ARG A 589 0.71 -14.10 20.32
C ARG A 589 1.79 -14.61 19.36
N ILE A 590 2.17 -13.74 18.44
CA ILE A 590 3.15 -13.98 17.38
C ILE A 590 4.22 -12.89 17.43
N THR A 591 5.48 -13.30 17.40
CA THR A 591 6.65 -12.43 17.27
C THR A 591 7.64 -13.01 16.28
N MET A 592 8.43 -12.15 15.62
CA MET A 592 9.49 -12.57 14.69
C MET A 592 10.87 -12.12 15.19
N GLN A 593 11.87 -12.97 14.94
CA GLN A 593 13.28 -12.72 15.17
C GLN A 593 14.09 -12.97 13.90
N ASP A 594 15.22 -12.28 13.76
CA ASP A 594 16.21 -12.56 12.72
C ASP A 594 17.08 -13.79 13.04
N ASP A 595 18.06 -14.07 12.18
CA ASP A 595 19.04 -15.15 12.30
C ASP A 595 19.94 -15.01 13.54
N GLN A 596 20.03 -13.82 14.14
CA GLN A 596 20.77 -13.53 15.36
C GLN A 596 19.89 -13.55 16.61
N GLY A 597 18.62 -13.95 16.49
CA GLY A 597 17.66 -13.97 17.58
C GLY A 597 17.24 -12.58 18.06
N GLN A 598 17.54 -11.53 17.30
CA GLN A 598 17.08 -10.17 17.61
C GLN A 598 15.66 -9.98 17.09
N GLN A 599 14.85 -9.21 17.83
CA GLN A 599 13.49 -8.91 17.40
C GLN A 599 13.51 -8.22 16.03
N ARG A 600 12.69 -8.74 15.11
CA ARG A 600 12.60 -8.26 13.74
C ARG A 600 11.17 -7.80 13.43
N PRO A 601 11.00 -6.65 12.75
CA PRO A 601 9.69 -6.27 12.26
C PRO A 601 9.17 -7.21 11.17
N PHE A 602 7.88 -7.49 11.18
CA PHE A 602 7.22 -8.35 10.19
C PHE A 602 5.88 -7.76 9.75
N ASP A 603 5.30 -8.33 8.70
CA ASP A 603 4.02 -7.91 8.13
C ASP A 603 2.97 -9.01 8.37
N PHE A 604 1.68 -8.65 8.39
CA PHE A 604 0.61 -9.64 8.44
C PHE A 604 -0.63 -9.22 7.65
N SER A 605 -1.40 -10.22 7.23
CA SER A 605 -2.80 -10.08 6.84
C SER A 605 -3.64 -11.20 7.43
N ALA A 606 -4.86 -10.91 7.88
CA ALA A 606 -5.78 -11.88 8.45
C ALA A 606 -7.18 -11.68 7.87
N ARG A 607 -7.79 -12.75 7.34
CA ARG A 607 -9.07 -12.69 6.61
C ARG A 607 -9.77 -14.04 6.58
N ASN A 608 -11.04 -14.07 6.15
CA ASN A 608 -11.80 -15.31 5.94
C ASN A 608 -11.70 -15.84 4.50
N TYR A 609 -10.60 -15.57 3.80
CA TYR A 609 -10.41 -15.86 2.38
C TYR A 609 -8.97 -16.28 2.09
N TYR A 610 -8.79 -17.32 1.28
CA TYR A 610 -7.48 -17.61 0.69
C TYR A 610 -7.18 -16.60 -0.44
N ALA A 611 -5.92 -16.52 -0.88
CA ALA A 611 -5.54 -15.65 -1.99
C ALA A 611 -6.31 -16.00 -3.27
N GLU A 612 -6.48 -17.29 -3.54
CA GLU A 612 -7.18 -17.81 -4.71
C GLU A 612 -8.69 -17.54 -4.66
N ASP A 613 -9.26 -17.34 -3.47
CA ASP A 613 -10.66 -16.94 -3.32
C ASP A 613 -10.86 -15.49 -3.78
N LEU A 614 -9.88 -14.62 -3.50
CA LEU A 614 -9.87 -13.22 -3.97
C LEU A 614 -9.63 -13.14 -5.48
N ASP A 615 -8.67 -13.91 -6.03
CA ASP A 615 -8.38 -13.93 -7.47
C ASP A 615 -9.57 -14.36 -8.34
N ARG A 616 -10.47 -15.17 -7.79
CA ARG A 616 -11.67 -15.65 -8.50
C ARG A 616 -12.78 -14.62 -8.54
N ALA A 617 -12.87 -13.77 -7.51
CA ALA A 617 -13.94 -12.81 -7.37
C ALA A 617 -13.65 -11.57 -8.24
N ARG A 618 -14.61 -11.22 -9.08
CA ARG A 618 -14.59 -10.01 -9.92
C ARG A 618 -15.40 -8.89 -9.31
N HIS A 619 -16.36 -9.23 -8.46
CA HIS A 619 -17.17 -8.27 -7.72
C HIS A 619 -17.19 -8.58 -6.22
N PRO A 620 -17.39 -7.58 -5.34
CA PRO A 620 -17.33 -7.78 -3.89
C PRO A 620 -18.38 -8.76 -3.37
N TYR A 621 -19.57 -8.76 -3.97
CA TYR A 621 -20.62 -9.72 -3.62
C TYR A 621 -20.19 -11.17 -3.89
N GLU A 622 -19.21 -11.40 -4.77
CA GLU A 622 -18.72 -12.75 -5.08
C GLU A 622 -17.96 -13.41 -3.95
N LEU A 623 -17.41 -12.61 -3.05
CA LEU A 623 -16.73 -13.10 -1.87
C LEU A 623 -17.68 -13.86 -0.92
N ALA A 624 -18.99 -13.64 -0.98
CA ALA A 624 -19.93 -14.39 -0.14
C ALA A 624 -19.87 -15.91 -0.41
N TRP A 625 -19.65 -16.33 -1.66
CA TRP A 625 -19.53 -17.76 -2.03
C TRP A 625 -18.23 -18.41 -1.54
N TYR A 626 -17.19 -17.61 -1.30
CA TYR A 626 -15.86 -18.10 -0.95
C TYR A 626 -15.50 -17.91 0.52
N ARG A 627 -16.40 -17.31 1.32
CA ARG A 627 -16.14 -17.02 2.73
C ARG A 627 -15.93 -18.33 3.51
N ARG A 628 -14.80 -18.40 4.21
CA ARG A 628 -14.41 -19.55 5.04
C ARG A 628 -14.89 -19.37 6.47
N ASN A 629 -15.13 -20.50 7.16
CA ASN A 629 -15.35 -20.52 8.61
C ASN A 629 -14.02 -20.63 9.39
N GLU A 630 -12.96 -20.07 8.82
CA GLU A 630 -11.58 -20.16 9.28
C GLU A 630 -10.96 -18.77 9.20
N THR A 631 -9.95 -18.51 10.03
CA THR A 631 -9.10 -17.34 9.93
C THR A 631 -7.84 -17.72 9.16
N VAL A 632 -7.72 -17.19 7.95
CA VAL A 632 -6.55 -17.32 7.09
C VAL A 632 -5.57 -16.20 7.44
N LEU A 633 -4.45 -16.55 8.06
CA LEU A 633 -3.42 -15.64 8.54
C LEU A 633 -2.13 -15.79 7.72
N ASN A 634 -1.64 -14.69 7.17
CA ASN A 634 -0.30 -14.61 6.61
C ASN A 634 0.62 -13.83 7.56
N ILE A 635 1.84 -14.34 7.77
CA ILE A 635 2.90 -13.72 8.57
C ILE A 635 4.10 -13.58 7.65
N ASP A 636 4.34 -12.38 7.15
CA ASP A 636 5.26 -12.14 6.05
C ASP A 636 6.60 -11.60 6.56
N TYR A 637 7.68 -12.25 6.14
CA TYR A 637 9.07 -11.80 6.36
C TYR A 637 9.41 -10.63 5.44
N ALA A 638 8.88 -10.67 4.21
CA ALA A 638 9.04 -9.62 3.21
C ALA A 638 7.91 -9.66 2.19
N HIS A 639 7.61 -8.48 1.61
CA HIS A 639 6.56 -8.29 0.63
C HIS A 639 7.05 -7.46 -0.56
N ASN A 640 6.54 -7.73 -1.76
CA ASN A 640 6.75 -6.87 -2.94
C ASN A 640 5.99 -5.54 -2.77
N GLY A 641 6.48 -4.48 -3.41
CA GLY A 641 5.73 -3.24 -3.57
C GLY A 641 4.44 -3.42 -4.39
N LEU A 642 3.60 -2.38 -4.39
CA LEU A 642 2.40 -2.27 -5.20
C LEU A 642 2.71 -1.69 -6.59
N GLY A 643 3.56 -0.66 -6.66
CA GLY A 643 3.78 0.12 -7.89
C GLY A 643 2.49 0.76 -8.43
N SER A 644 2.49 1.10 -9.71
CA SER A 644 1.34 1.65 -10.43
C SER A 644 1.31 1.16 -11.89
N ALA A 645 1.55 -0.14 -12.11
CA ALA A 645 1.83 -0.72 -13.43
C ALA A 645 0.61 -0.79 -14.37
N THR A 646 -0.60 -0.58 -13.86
CA THR A 646 -1.83 -0.46 -14.68
C THR A 646 -1.71 0.66 -15.70
N CYS A 647 -1.13 1.80 -15.32
CA CYS A 647 -0.58 2.79 -16.24
C CYS A 647 0.66 3.46 -15.62
N GLY A 648 1.84 3.17 -16.17
CA GLY A 648 3.13 3.66 -15.65
C GLY A 648 4.01 2.56 -15.06
N PRO A 649 4.95 2.90 -14.17
CA PRO A 649 5.93 1.93 -13.68
C PRO A 649 5.34 0.98 -12.63
N GLY A 650 5.80 -0.27 -12.64
CA GLY A 650 5.67 -1.17 -11.49
C GLY A 650 6.50 -0.71 -10.29
N PRO A 651 6.62 -1.53 -9.23
CA PRO A 651 7.42 -1.16 -8.06
C PRO A 651 8.86 -0.77 -8.46
N PHE A 652 9.35 0.34 -7.91
CA PHE A 652 10.75 0.73 -8.09
C PHE A 652 11.70 -0.36 -7.56
N GLU A 653 12.91 -0.40 -8.10
CA GLU A 653 13.86 -1.49 -7.86
C GLU A 653 14.14 -1.77 -6.38
N TRP A 654 14.19 -0.74 -5.53
CA TRP A 654 14.40 -0.88 -4.08
C TRP A 654 13.17 -1.38 -3.31
N TYR A 655 12.00 -1.42 -3.94
CA TYR A 655 10.78 -2.01 -3.41
C TYR A 655 10.46 -3.39 -3.96
N ARG A 656 11.19 -3.84 -4.98
CA ARG A 656 11.06 -5.20 -5.52
C ARG A 656 11.58 -6.24 -4.52
N LEU A 657 10.82 -7.32 -4.36
CA LEU A 657 11.23 -8.46 -3.54
C LEU A 657 11.95 -9.48 -4.41
N LYS A 658 13.28 -9.49 -4.33
CA LYS A 658 14.13 -10.44 -5.06
C LYS A 658 14.15 -11.81 -4.37
N PRO A 659 14.33 -12.92 -5.12
CA PRO A 659 14.46 -14.28 -4.59
C PRO A 659 15.84 -14.52 -3.94
N THR A 660 16.18 -13.78 -2.89
CA THR A 660 17.42 -13.97 -2.13
C THR A 660 17.25 -14.97 -0.99
N PRO A 661 18.33 -15.58 -0.45
CA PRO A 661 18.26 -16.37 0.76
C PRO A 661 17.61 -15.59 1.92
N PHE A 662 16.87 -16.31 2.76
CA PHE A 662 16.16 -15.75 3.91
C PHE A 662 16.27 -16.69 5.11
N GLU A 663 16.31 -16.10 6.30
CA GLU A 663 16.36 -16.83 7.57
C GLU A 663 15.68 -15.99 8.66
N PHE A 664 14.76 -16.60 9.41
CA PHE A 664 14.03 -15.95 10.50
C PHE A 664 13.41 -16.99 11.43
N THR A 665 13.05 -16.55 12.64
CA THR A 665 12.31 -17.37 13.61
C THR A 665 10.99 -16.72 13.95
N VAL A 666 9.90 -17.48 13.93
CA VAL A 666 8.58 -17.04 14.40
C VAL A 666 8.22 -17.81 15.66
N THR A 667 7.85 -17.09 16.71
CA THR A 667 7.38 -17.66 17.96
C THR A 667 5.87 -17.47 18.07
N PHE A 668 5.16 -18.58 18.25
CA PHE A 668 3.73 -18.62 18.57
C PHE A 668 3.56 -18.97 20.04
N GLU A 669 2.95 -18.10 20.82
CA GLU A 669 2.73 -18.27 22.26
C GLU A 669 1.25 -18.18 22.58
N LEU A 670 0.69 -19.23 23.19
CA LEU A 670 -0.70 -19.26 23.60
C LEU A 670 -0.85 -18.77 25.04
N ARG A 671 -1.64 -17.70 25.20
CA ARG A 671 -1.93 -17.00 26.46
C ARG A 671 -3.42 -17.17 26.82
N ASN A 672 -3.71 -17.09 28.11
CA ASN A 672 -5.09 -17.08 28.66
C ASN A 672 -5.48 -15.69 29.13
#